data_AF-A0A8K9UBY3-F1
#
_entry.id   AF-A0A8K9UBY3-F1
#
_cell.length_a   1.000
_cell.length_b   1.000
_cell.length_c   1.000
_cell.angle_alpha   90.00
_cell.angle_beta   90.00
_cell.angle_gamma   90.00
#
_symmetry.space_group_name_H-M   'P 1'
#
loop_
_entity.id
_entity.type
_entity.pdbx_description
1 polymer ?
#
loop_
_entity_poly.entity_id
_entity_poly.type
_entity_poly.pdbx_seq_one_letter_code
_entity_poly.pdbx_strand_id
1 'polypeptide(L)'
;MNQTKVVEEEPYNYYDYSDWYSNNMEPTRPPKEVILPCDPTADDQLFHIGIASVSLVVMLILAVLKRRKSLCEGFASGSTGNSSPVNFLDQTQHKALAVAVFGLVFSKLSVLVLAPDPLPFSKDTPQEIKEYMKIIAIFYWPALYYPLLACGTLHSKLGYVLGSLFSWTHFAVLVWQKIDCPKTPELYKYYSLLASLPQIGCLGFLCIKYPLLFLKGAKANGSEDLESSYYTDYVKLILKKKKSNISTSIRSDKPKLLETIKDTVKSYIYTPEKVFRFPLKLAISAFVSSIAVYQVALLLVILVIPTLHIVRAGIDDKFPFLLEGVGIVLSEDRMEVVQIVIHYTWCLEVCYLCGLTLACMLTLIMLMRSMILHRWNLQGLYRGDIYNVYNCQKSIRPSQTGLVCWMGFIGYQAAVISLGMVFQTLVFFICFVWLVFLIIIPILYGQNLILFQVAAKAWPVWVTLILTITLQHVTARFAFIKKDAGTRDLNNRGSLFLLTYLLFLINIVVGLIAAIWRMVITALYNIIHLGRMDISLLNRAAESYDPAYCYYTHYLKVEVSQSHPVMKAFCGLALQAASAGGAGQKMRDAEEGIQLVNQEKRPDKVVNSRRVRARWQLLYTLVNNPSLLGSRKHYQLQPSDSFVNGTNRSAAAGSKKDASSKPTAAEAGAATPSGAAIPSGAATPSGAATDAAAN
;
A
#
# COMPACT_ATOMS: atom_id res chain seq x y z
N MET A 1 0.09 97.60 -22.07
CA MET A 1 -0.69 96.56 -21.35
C MET A 1 -1.59 95.88 -22.36
N ASN A 2 -1.37 94.57 -22.52
CA ASN A 2 -2.11 93.54 -23.27
C ASN A 2 -2.38 93.73 -24.77
N GLN A 3 -1.41 93.21 -25.53
CA GLN A 3 -1.59 92.72 -26.89
C GLN A 3 -2.33 91.38 -26.89
N THR A 4 -3.25 91.25 -27.83
CA THR A 4 -3.86 90.02 -28.32
C THR A 4 -2.80 89.03 -28.82
N LYS A 5 -2.93 87.76 -28.45
CA LYS A 5 -2.24 86.64 -29.10
C LYS A 5 -3.23 85.53 -29.41
N VAL A 6 -3.29 85.23 -30.70
CA VAL A 6 -4.00 84.16 -31.37
C VAL A 6 -3.50 82.81 -30.84
N VAL A 7 -4.42 81.90 -30.51
CA VAL A 7 -4.13 80.47 -30.32
C VAL A 7 -4.63 79.78 -31.57
N GLU A 8 -3.71 79.16 -32.30
CA GLU A 8 -3.97 78.35 -33.48
C GLU A 8 -4.82 77.12 -33.11
N GLU A 9 -5.93 76.92 -33.83
CA GLU A 9 -6.66 75.66 -33.84
C GLU A 9 -5.85 74.65 -34.68
N GLU A 10 -5.34 73.60 -34.03
CA GLU A 10 -4.83 72.42 -34.74
C GLU A 10 -5.98 71.70 -35.46
N PRO A 11 -5.76 71.16 -36.68
CA PRO A 11 -6.81 70.51 -37.43
C PRO A 11 -7.19 69.18 -36.77
N TYR A 12 -8.46 69.05 -36.39
CA TYR A 12 -9.06 67.76 -36.04
C TYR A 12 -8.82 66.76 -37.18
N ASN A 13 -7.95 65.79 -36.94
CA ASN A 13 -7.69 64.71 -37.87
C ASN A 13 -8.88 63.74 -37.85
N TYR A 14 -9.80 63.88 -38.81
CA TYR A 14 -11.03 63.09 -38.95
C TYR A 14 -10.79 61.58 -39.19
N TYR A 15 -9.54 61.12 -39.21
CA TYR A 15 -9.14 59.74 -39.48
C TYR A 15 -8.35 59.08 -38.35
N ASP A 16 -8.46 59.54 -37.10
CA ASP A 16 -7.92 58.78 -35.98
C ASP A 16 -8.92 57.73 -35.46
N TYR A 17 -8.99 56.60 -36.17
CA TYR A 17 -9.75 55.41 -35.75
C TYR A 17 -8.95 54.51 -34.79
N SER A 18 -7.81 54.96 -34.24
CA SER A 18 -6.98 54.13 -33.38
C SER A 18 -7.63 53.84 -32.02
N ASP A 19 -8.45 54.76 -31.50
CA ASP A 19 -9.12 54.62 -30.19
C ASP A 19 -10.39 53.75 -30.20
N TRP A 20 -10.98 53.50 -31.38
CA TRP A 20 -12.16 52.64 -31.50
C TRP A 20 -11.78 51.16 -31.52
N TYR A 21 -10.60 50.82 -32.05
CA TYR A 21 -10.10 49.43 -32.10
C TYR A 21 -9.43 48.96 -30.80
N SER A 22 -8.86 49.87 -30.00
CA SER A 22 -8.22 49.53 -28.72
C SER A 22 -9.24 49.27 -27.60
N ASN A 23 -10.42 49.90 -27.65
CA ASN A 23 -11.46 49.77 -26.61
C ASN A 23 -12.56 48.72 -26.93
N ASN A 24 -12.72 48.32 -28.20
CA ASN A 24 -13.77 47.37 -28.64
C ASN A 24 -13.24 46.03 -29.17
N MET A 25 -11.96 45.70 -28.97
CA MET A 25 -11.56 44.29 -29.07
C MET A 25 -12.29 43.53 -27.97
N GLU A 26 -13.26 42.70 -28.36
CA GLU A 26 -13.71 41.60 -27.51
C GLU A 26 -12.45 40.97 -26.91
N PRO A 27 -12.38 40.79 -25.59
CA PRO A 27 -11.20 40.24 -24.96
C PRO A 27 -10.92 38.87 -25.59
N THR A 28 -9.89 38.80 -26.43
CA THR A 28 -9.38 37.56 -27.05
C THR A 28 -8.87 36.58 -25.99
N ARG A 29 -8.79 37.03 -24.73
CA ARG A 29 -8.51 36.21 -23.57
C ARG A 29 -9.82 35.91 -22.84
N PRO A 30 -10.18 34.64 -22.62
CA PRO A 30 -11.32 34.31 -21.76
C PRO A 30 -11.14 35.04 -20.42
N PRO A 31 -12.19 35.66 -19.87
CA PRO A 31 -12.08 36.37 -18.60
C PRO A 31 -11.54 35.40 -17.55
N LYS A 32 -10.43 35.79 -16.90
CA LYS A 32 -9.86 35.02 -15.79
C LYS A 32 -10.95 34.95 -14.71
N GLU A 33 -11.57 33.79 -14.52
CA GLU A 33 -12.56 33.60 -13.45
C GLU A 33 -11.85 33.83 -12.11
N VAL A 34 -12.02 35.01 -11.50
CA VAL A 34 -11.55 35.28 -10.15
C VAL A 34 -12.54 34.65 -9.19
N ILE A 35 -12.19 33.48 -8.65
CA ILE A 35 -12.98 32.83 -7.60
C ILE A 35 -12.67 33.55 -6.29
N LEU A 36 -13.67 34.25 -5.74
CA LEU A 36 -13.55 34.88 -4.43
C LEU A 36 -13.51 33.80 -3.33
N PRO A 37 -12.74 34.01 -2.24
CA PRO A 37 -12.79 33.12 -1.08
C PRO A 37 -14.22 33.10 -0.52
N CYS A 38 -14.75 31.90 -0.30
CA CYS A 38 -16.09 31.65 0.23
C CYS A 38 -15.97 31.14 1.66
N ASP A 39 -16.46 31.91 2.63
CA ASP A 39 -16.61 31.44 4.00
C ASP A 39 -17.93 30.65 4.12
N PRO A 40 -17.91 29.41 4.63
CA PRO A 40 -19.12 28.62 4.77
C PRO A 40 -20.06 29.22 5.83
N THR A 41 -21.38 29.06 5.65
CA THR A 41 -22.40 29.54 6.60
C THR A 41 -22.22 28.89 7.99
N ALA A 42 -21.74 27.65 8.02
CA ALA A 42 -21.33 26.96 9.23
C ALA A 42 -19.84 27.24 9.50
N ASP A 43 -19.55 28.13 10.45
CA ASP A 43 -18.19 28.50 10.82
C ASP A 43 -17.35 27.27 11.22
N ASP A 44 -16.29 27.02 10.48
CA ASP A 44 -15.41 25.88 10.63
C ASP A 44 -14.66 25.93 11.97
N GLN A 45 -14.27 27.14 12.40
CA GLN A 45 -13.56 27.34 13.66
C GLN A 45 -14.44 26.99 14.86
N LEU A 46 -15.66 27.55 14.93
CA LEU A 46 -16.60 27.27 16.00
C LEU A 46 -16.99 25.79 16.03
N PHE A 47 -17.21 25.18 14.87
CA PHE A 47 -17.49 23.75 14.76
C PHE A 47 -16.36 22.90 15.34
N HIS A 48 -15.10 23.20 14.99
CA HIS A 48 -13.94 22.45 15.45
C HIS A 48 -13.67 22.62 16.94
N ILE A 49 -13.90 23.81 17.51
CA ILE A 49 -13.84 24.05 18.97
C ILE A 49 -14.92 23.24 19.69
N GLY A 50 -16.17 23.32 19.19
CA GLY A 50 -17.30 22.58 19.73
C GLY A 50 -17.07 21.08 19.70
N ILE A 51 -16.79 20.51 18.53
CA ILE A 51 -16.66 19.05 18.36
C ILE A 51 -15.42 18.48 19.07
N ALA A 52 -14.32 19.24 19.18
CA ALA A 52 -13.16 18.83 19.96
C ALA A 52 -13.49 18.74 21.46
N SER A 53 -14.25 19.70 22.01
CA SER A 53 -14.72 19.65 23.39
C SER A 53 -15.64 18.45 23.65
N VAL A 54 -16.60 18.20 22.75
CA VAL A 54 -17.52 17.05 22.85
C VAL A 54 -16.76 15.73 22.71
N SER A 55 -15.77 15.65 21.81
CA SER A 55 -14.86 14.51 21.66
C SER A 55 -14.15 14.16 22.97
N LEU A 56 -13.61 15.17 23.66
CA LEU A 56 -12.93 15.00 24.93
C LEU A 56 -13.88 14.52 26.03
N VAL A 57 -15.08 15.11 26.11
CA VAL A 57 -16.13 14.70 27.06
C VAL A 57 -16.54 13.24 26.83
N VAL A 58 -16.80 12.85 25.58
CA VAL A 58 -17.13 11.45 25.26
C VAL A 58 -16.00 10.53 25.63
N MET A 59 -14.75 10.89 25.33
CA MET A 59 -13.59 10.09 25.72
C MET A 59 -13.47 9.86 27.22
N LEU A 60 -13.73 10.89 28.03
CA LEU A 60 -13.79 10.77 29.49
C LEU A 60 -14.94 9.86 29.94
N ILE A 61 -16.14 10.01 29.35
CA ILE A 61 -17.29 9.12 29.63
C ILE A 61 -16.93 7.67 29.32
N LEU A 62 -16.33 7.40 28.16
CA LEU A 62 -15.93 6.05 27.77
C LEU A 62 -14.86 5.48 28.72
N ALA A 63 -13.92 6.29 29.18
CA ALA A 63 -12.91 5.88 30.16
C ALA A 63 -13.55 5.48 31.50
N VAL A 64 -14.52 6.27 32.00
CA VAL A 64 -15.27 5.95 33.23
C VAL A 64 -16.09 4.67 33.06
N LEU A 65 -16.80 4.51 31.93
CA LEU A 65 -17.59 3.31 31.65
C LEU A 65 -16.72 2.05 31.58
N LYS A 66 -15.55 2.14 30.93
CA LYS A 66 -14.59 1.03 30.87
C LYS A 66 -14.03 0.70 32.25
N ARG A 67 -13.70 1.71 33.07
CA ARG A 67 -13.23 1.49 34.44
C ARG A 67 -14.30 0.78 35.28
N ARG A 68 -15.58 1.18 35.17
CA ARG A 68 -16.70 0.49 35.83
C ARG A 68 -16.84 -0.96 35.37
N LYS A 69 -16.74 -1.22 34.06
CA LYS A 69 -16.84 -2.59 33.52
C LYS A 69 -15.66 -3.47 33.93
N SER A 70 -14.43 -2.93 33.90
CA SER A 70 -13.21 -3.60 34.36
C SER A 70 -13.23 -3.93 35.86
N LEU A 71 -13.79 -3.04 36.68
CA LEU A 71 -14.01 -3.29 38.10
C LEU A 71 -15.05 -4.40 38.35
N CYS A 72 -16.06 -4.55 37.47
CA CYS A 72 -17.02 -5.66 37.50
C CYS A 72 -16.46 -7.00 36.99
N GLU A 73 -15.44 -6.98 36.10
CA GLU A 73 -14.86 -8.19 35.49
C GLU A 73 -13.60 -8.72 36.21
N GLY A 74 -13.18 -8.13 37.34
CA GLY A 74 -12.27 -8.73 38.34
C GLY A 74 -10.90 -9.23 37.84
N PHE A 75 -9.84 -8.46 38.11
CA PHE A 75 -8.41 -8.88 38.22
C PHE A 75 -7.73 -9.72 37.11
N ALA A 76 -8.42 -10.10 36.03
CA ALA A 76 -7.88 -10.94 34.96
C ALA A 76 -7.36 -10.16 33.73
N SER A 77 -7.63 -8.85 33.63
CA SER A 77 -7.15 -8.00 32.52
C SER A 77 -6.30 -6.84 33.02
N GLY A 78 -4.98 -7.04 33.10
CA GLY A 78 -4.00 -6.02 33.49
C GLY A 78 -3.74 -4.92 32.44
N SER A 79 -4.78 -4.34 31.84
CA SER A 79 -4.65 -3.24 30.87
C SER A 79 -5.07 -1.91 31.51
N THR A 80 -4.14 -0.96 31.51
CA THR A 80 -4.29 0.39 32.08
C THR A 80 -5.43 1.19 31.42
N GLY A 81 -6.23 1.80 32.29
CA GLY A 81 -7.22 2.89 32.21
C GLY A 81 -7.76 3.51 30.92
N ASN A 82 -7.05 3.51 29.79
CA ASN A 82 -7.54 4.13 28.56
C ASN A 82 -8.34 3.13 27.72
N SER A 83 -9.38 3.62 27.05
CA SER A 83 -10.17 2.87 26.07
C SER A 83 -9.27 2.43 24.93
N SER A 84 -8.58 1.30 25.05
CA SER A 84 -7.75 0.73 23.98
C SER A 84 -8.54 0.77 22.67
N PRO A 85 -7.93 1.24 21.57
CA PRO A 85 -8.57 1.19 20.27
C PRO A 85 -8.87 -0.26 19.88
N VAL A 86 -9.69 -0.40 18.83
CA VAL A 86 -10.10 -1.66 18.20
C VAL A 86 -8.95 -2.68 18.21
N ASN A 87 -9.26 -3.93 18.57
CA ASN A 87 -8.24 -4.98 18.66
C ASN A 87 -7.73 -5.37 17.26
N PHE A 88 -6.61 -4.80 16.85
CA PHE A 88 -6.01 -5.06 15.54
C PHE A 88 -5.57 -6.51 15.32
N LEU A 89 -5.34 -7.26 16.39
CA LEU A 89 -4.94 -8.67 16.34
C LEU A 89 -6.14 -9.61 16.32
N ASP A 90 -7.37 -9.09 16.37
CA ASP A 90 -8.55 -9.92 16.19
C ASP A 90 -8.95 -10.08 14.72
N GLN A 91 -9.25 -11.32 14.34
CA GLN A 91 -9.61 -11.70 12.97
C GLN A 91 -11.13 -11.74 12.75
N THR A 92 -11.88 -11.83 13.85
CA THR A 92 -13.32 -12.10 13.88
C THR A 92 -14.17 -10.86 14.04
N GLN A 93 -13.62 -9.80 14.65
CA GLN A 93 -14.30 -8.52 14.84
C GLN A 93 -14.80 -7.89 13.52
N HIS A 94 -15.90 -7.13 13.62
CA HIS A 94 -16.43 -6.33 12.53
C HIS A 94 -15.43 -5.25 12.07
N LYS A 95 -14.78 -5.52 10.93
CA LYS A 95 -13.68 -4.71 10.37
C LYS A 95 -14.11 -3.36 9.81
N ALA A 96 -15.39 -3.25 9.43
CA ALA A 96 -15.88 -2.14 8.62
C ALA A 96 -15.78 -0.77 9.31
N LEU A 97 -15.97 -0.70 10.63
CA LEU A 97 -15.85 0.55 11.38
C LEU A 97 -14.41 1.07 11.36
N ALA A 98 -13.44 0.19 11.66
CA ALA A 98 -12.03 0.55 11.66
C ALA A 98 -11.56 0.96 10.26
N VAL A 99 -11.95 0.20 9.22
CA VAL A 99 -11.63 0.51 7.83
C VAL A 99 -12.12 1.91 7.43
N ALA A 100 -13.36 2.25 7.76
CA ALA A 100 -13.94 3.56 7.41
C ALA A 100 -13.25 4.73 8.15
N VAL A 101 -12.94 4.60 9.45
CA VAL A 101 -12.28 5.69 10.19
C VAL A 101 -10.83 5.91 9.73
N PHE A 102 -10.08 4.83 9.46
CA PHE A 102 -8.73 4.98 8.89
C PHE A 102 -8.75 5.61 7.50
N GLY A 103 -9.73 5.25 6.66
CA GLY A 103 -9.90 5.91 5.35
C GLY A 103 -10.23 7.39 5.47
N LEU A 104 -11.00 7.76 6.49
CA LEU A 104 -11.36 9.15 6.78
C LEU A 104 -10.17 9.98 7.27
N VAL A 105 -9.37 9.45 8.19
CA VAL A 105 -8.14 10.10 8.67
C VAL A 105 -7.17 10.30 7.50
N PHE A 106 -6.99 9.27 6.66
CA PHE A 106 -6.11 9.36 5.50
C PHE A 106 -6.61 10.38 4.45
N SER A 107 -7.93 10.46 4.22
CA SER A 107 -8.51 11.45 3.29
C SER A 107 -8.28 12.89 3.75
N LYS A 108 -8.29 13.15 5.07
CA LYS A 108 -7.92 14.46 5.61
C LYS A 108 -6.42 14.73 5.49
N LEU A 109 -5.59 13.73 5.76
CA LEU A 109 -4.13 13.84 5.63
C LEU A 109 -3.72 14.19 4.18
N SER A 110 -4.35 13.59 3.17
CA SER A 110 -4.02 13.88 1.77
C SER A 110 -4.32 15.31 1.34
N VAL A 111 -5.37 15.92 1.90
CA VAL A 111 -5.71 17.33 1.63
C VAL A 111 -4.82 18.29 2.43
N LEU A 112 -4.48 17.92 3.67
CA LEU A 112 -3.67 18.73 4.59
C LEU A 112 -2.31 19.15 4.02
N VAL A 113 -1.69 18.30 3.18
CA VAL A 113 -0.38 18.60 2.56
C VAL A 113 -0.44 19.85 1.68
N LEU A 114 -1.59 20.07 1.02
CA LEU A 114 -1.79 21.16 0.05
C LEU A 114 -2.62 22.33 0.62
N ALA A 115 -3.18 22.16 1.81
CA ALA A 115 -4.04 23.16 2.42
C ALA A 115 -3.27 24.45 2.76
N PRO A 116 -3.82 25.64 2.44
CA PRO A 116 -3.22 26.91 2.82
C PRO A 116 -3.23 27.10 4.34
N ASP A 117 -4.31 26.68 5.00
CA ASP A 117 -4.46 26.70 6.45
C ASP A 117 -4.41 25.27 7.02
N PRO A 118 -3.40 24.93 7.82
CA PRO A 118 -3.20 23.57 8.29
C PRO A 118 -4.17 23.16 9.42
N LEU A 119 -4.69 24.13 10.16
CA LEU A 119 -5.61 23.91 11.27
C LEU A 119 -6.84 24.81 11.13
N PRO A 120 -8.05 24.29 11.40
CA PRO A 120 -9.30 25.03 11.19
C PRO A 120 -9.51 26.20 12.15
N PHE A 121 -8.66 26.33 13.18
CA PHE A 121 -8.74 27.37 14.22
C PHE A 121 -7.62 28.42 14.13
N SER A 122 -6.75 28.34 13.12
CA SER A 122 -5.63 29.28 12.91
C SER A 122 -5.73 29.85 11.49
N LYS A 123 -6.62 30.84 11.32
CA LYS A 123 -6.69 31.63 10.08
C LYS A 123 -5.45 32.53 9.98
N ASP A 124 -4.90 32.70 8.79
CA ASP A 124 -3.74 33.55 8.50
C ASP A 124 -2.46 33.19 9.28
N THR A 125 -2.17 31.89 9.37
CA THR A 125 -0.97 31.42 10.08
C THR A 125 0.31 31.97 9.42
N PRO A 126 1.23 32.60 10.19
CA PRO A 126 2.51 33.09 9.65
C PRO A 126 3.31 31.98 8.96
N GLN A 127 3.99 32.32 7.85
CA GLN A 127 4.73 31.33 7.03
C GLN A 127 5.78 30.56 7.84
N GLU A 128 6.41 31.20 8.83
CA GLU A 128 7.44 30.60 9.70
C GLU A 128 6.92 29.46 10.58
N ILE A 129 5.65 29.54 11.03
CA ILE A 129 5.05 28.57 11.97
C ILE A 129 4.16 27.56 11.22
N LYS A 130 3.84 27.83 9.95
CA LYS A 130 2.94 27.01 9.13
C LYS A 130 3.34 25.53 9.08
N GLU A 131 4.64 25.24 8.93
CA GLU A 131 5.12 23.85 8.89
C GLU A 131 4.98 23.15 10.26
N TYR A 132 5.22 23.86 11.37
CA TYR A 132 4.97 23.32 12.71
C TYR A 132 3.49 23.05 12.96
N MET A 133 2.60 23.93 12.48
CA MET A 133 1.15 23.71 12.58
C MET A 133 0.66 22.52 11.77
N LYS A 134 1.26 22.25 10.60
CA LYS A 134 0.99 21.00 9.85
C LYS A 134 1.36 19.76 10.66
N ILE A 135 2.49 19.78 11.38
CA ILE A 135 2.89 18.66 12.25
C ILE A 135 1.85 18.45 13.35
N ILE A 136 1.38 19.53 14.00
CA ILE A 136 0.32 19.44 15.02
C ILE A 136 -0.98 18.90 14.42
N ALA A 137 -1.34 19.32 13.20
CA ALA A 137 -2.53 18.85 12.50
C ALA A 137 -2.51 17.33 12.24
N ILE A 138 -1.34 16.73 11.97
CA ILE A 138 -1.19 15.28 11.83
C ILE A 138 -1.63 14.53 13.09
N PHE A 139 -1.43 15.10 14.29
CA PHE A 139 -1.89 14.52 15.55
C PHE A 139 -3.34 14.88 15.89
N TYR A 140 -3.80 16.06 15.46
CA TYR A 140 -5.16 16.54 15.72
C TYR A 140 -6.23 15.67 15.07
N TRP A 141 -6.10 15.35 13.77
CA TRP A 141 -7.16 14.61 13.05
C TRP A 141 -7.41 13.19 13.60
N PRO A 142 -6.39 12.36 13.88
CA PRO A 142 -6.59 11.09 14.56
C PRO A 142 -7.26 11.25 15.92
N ALA A 143 -6.90 12.28 16.70
CA ALA A 143 -7.50 12.55 18.01
C ALA A 143 -8.98 12.94 17.89
N LEU A 144 -9.34 13.75 16.89
CA LEU A 144 -10.70 14.19 16.61
C LEU A 144 -11.63 13.02 16.27
N TYR A 145 -11.17 12.09 15.44
CA TYR A 145 -11.96 10.95 14.97
C TYR A 145 -11.84 9.70 15.86
N TYR A 146 -10.98 9.74 16.87
CA TYR A 146 -10.80 8.65 17.83
C TYR A 146 -12.10 8.21 18.54
N PRO A 147 -12.99 9.13 18.99
CA PRO A 147 -14.25 8.74 19.62
C PRO A 147 -15.12 7.84 18.75
N LEU A 148 -15.11 8.01 17.43
CA LEU A 148 -15.84 7.12 16.51
C LEU A 148 -15.34 5.67 16.66
N LEU A 149 -14.03 5.44 16.65
CA LEU A 149 -13.47 4.09 16.86
C LEU A 149 -13.79 3.55 18.25
N ALA A 150 -13.65 4.37 19.28
CA ALA A 150 -13.86 3.97 20.67
C ALA A 150 -15.33 3.62 20.96
N CYS A 151 -16.30 4.30 20.34
CA CYS A 151 -17.71 3.97 20.43
C CYS A 151 -18.02 2.56 19.90
N GLY A 152 -17.29 2.12 18.87
CA GLY A 152 -17.43 0.79 18.29
C GLY A 152 -16.90 -0.35 19.17
N THR A 153 -15.93 -0.10 20.05
CA THR A 153 -15.30 -1.16 20.87
C THR A 153 -16.07 -1.53 22.12
N LEU A 154 -16.95 -0.65 22.60
CA LEU A 154 -17.69 -0.88 23.84
C LEU A 154 -18.86 -1.87 23.70
N HIS A 155 -19.29 -2.15 22.47
CA HIS A 155 -20.42 -3.04 22.16
C HIS A 155 -21.67 -2.78 23.03
N SER A 156 -21.87 -1.53 23.45
CA SER A 156 -22.96 -1.11 24.32
C SER A 156 -23.95 -0.23 23.56
N LYS A 157 -25.23 -0.25 23.97
CA LYS A 157 -26.27 0.61 23.39
C LYS A 157 -25.85 2.08 23.40
N LEU A 158 -25.26 2.54 24.51
CA LEU A 158 -24.77 3.90 24.66
C LEU A 158 -23.63 4.22 23.66
N GLY A 159 -22.69 3.29 23.45
CA GLY A 159 -21.62 3.47 22.47
C GLY A 159 -22.15 3.66 21.05
N TYR A 160 -23.14 2.87 20.63
CA TYR A 160 -23.73 3.02 19.29
C TYR A 160 -24.55 4.30 19.12
N VAL A 161 -25.24 4.78 20.17
CA VAL A 161 -25.97 6.06 20.13
C VAL A 161 -24.98 7.23 19.98
N LEU A 162 -23.94 7.26 20.82
CA LEU A 162 -22.90 8.30 20.75
C LEU A 162 -22.17 8.27 19.40
N GLY A 163 -21.82 7.07 18.90
CA GLY A 163 -21.20 6.91 17.58
C GLY A 163 -22.10 7.37 16.43
N SER A 164 -23.40 7.11 16.50
CA SER A 164 -24.37 7.57 15.50
C SER A 164 -24.45 9.10 15.48
N LEU A 165 -24.61 9.72 16.65
CA LEU A 165 -24.68 11.18 16.77
C LEU A 165 -23.40 11.84 16.23
N PHE A 166 -22.22 11.37 16.63
CA PHE A 166 -20.95 11.89 16.11
C PHE A 166 -20.83 11.73 14.59
N SER A 167 -21.21 10.57 14.05
CA SER A 167 -21.15 10.34 12.61
C SER A 167 -22.08 11.27 11.83
N TRP A 168 -23.30 11.49 12.32
CA TRP A 168 -24.28 12.40 11.70
C TRP A 168 -23.83 13.86 11.78
N THR A 169 -23.30 14.30 12.92
CA THR A 169 -22.79 15.66 13.08
C THR A 169 -21.65 15.94 12.11
N HIS A 170 -20.63 15.07 12.04
CA HIS A 170 -19.53 15.23 11.09
C HIS A 170 -19.98 15.16 9.63
N PHE A 171 -20.93 14.28 9.30
CA PHE A 171 -21.45 14.14 7.95
C PHE A 171 -22.27 15.35 7.52
N ALA A 172 -23.21 15.80 8.35
CA ALA A 172 -24.09 16.92 8.06
C ALA A 172 -23.28 18.21 7.87
N VAL A 173 -22.36 18.52 8.77
CA VAL A 173 -21.52 19.74 8.66
C VAL A 173 -20.62 19.68 7.44
N LEU A 174 -19.97 18.55 7.16
CA LEU A 174 -19.11 18.42 5.99
C LEU A 174 -19.91 18.60 4.68
N VAL A 175 -21.07 17.97 4.57
CA VAL A 175 -21.93 18.10 3.38
C VAL A 175 -22.44 19.53 3.25
N TRP A 176 -22.87 20.16 4.34
CA TRP A 176 -23.32 21.55 4.36
C TRP A 176 -22.24 22.52 3.87
N GLN A 177 -21.03 22.44 4.42
CA GLN A 177 -19.89 23.26 4.01
C GLN A 177 -19.57 23.12 2.51
N LYS A 178 -19.72 21.91 1.95
CA LYS A 178 -19.45 21.66 0.51
C LYS A 178 -20.60 22.09 -0.41
N ILE A 179 -21.83 22.17 0.09
CA ILE A 179 -22.97 22.71 -0.66
C ILE A 179 -22.88 24.24 -0.73
N ASP A 180 -22.54 24.89 0.39
CA ASP A 180 -22.42 26.35 0.48
C ASP A 180 -21.26 26.88 -0.39
N CYS A 181 -20.09 26.25 -0.28
CA CYS A 181 -18.87 26.67 -0.98
C CYS A 181 -18.30 25.52 -1.83
N PRO A 182 -18.91 25.19 -2.99
CA PRO A 182 -18.42 24.13 -3.86
C PRO A 182 -17.16 24.52 -4.65
N LYS A 183 -16.96 25.83 -4.85
CA LYS A 183 -15.85 26.40 -5.62
C LYS A 183 -14.82 27.00 -4.68
N THR A 184 -13.56 26.56 -4.78
CA THR A 184 -12.44 27.13 -4.02
C THR A 184 -11.39 27.73 -4.96
N PRO A 185 -10.70 28.81 -4.56
CA PRO A 185 -9.62 29.42 -5.33
C PRO A 185 -8.30 28.61 -5.29
N GLU A 186 -8.34 27.39 -4.76
CA GLU A 186 -7.20 26.48 -4.71
C GLU A 186 -6.78 26.01 -6.12
N LEU A 187 -5.91 24.99 -6.19
CA LEU A 187 -5.36 24.41 -7.42
C LEU A 187 -6.36 24.24 -8.58
N TYR A 188 -7.62 23.93 -8.28
CA TYR A 188 -8.70 23.86 -9.26
C TYR A 188 -10.06 24.20 -8.65
N LYS A 189 -10.95 24.78 -9.46
CA LYS A 189 -12.30 25.24 -9.10
C LYS A 189 -13.07 24.26 -8.22
N TYR A 190 -13.04 22.95 -8.53
CA TYR A 190 -13.76 21.92 -7.77
C TYR A 190 -12.86 20.96 -6.99
N TYR A 191 -11.59 21.30 -6.77
CA TYR A 191 -10.62 20.41 -6.11
C TYR A 191 -11.08 20.01 -4.71
N SER A 192 -11.46 20.98 -3.88
CA SER A 192 -11.86 20.75 -2.48
C SER A 192 -13.07 19.82 -2.36
N LEU A 193 -14.01 19.88 -3.32
CA LEU A 193 -15.16 18.99 -3.40
C LEU A 193 -14.72 17.57 -3.77
N LEU A 194 -13.99 17.41 -4.88
CA LEU A 194 -13.53 16.12 -5.39
C LEU A 194 -12.63 15.38 -4.39
N ALA A 195 -11.68 16.08 -3.79
CA ALA A 195 -10.76 15.49 -2.81
C ALA A 195 -11.48 15.03 -1.53
N SER A 196 -12.63 15.63 -1.21
CA SER A 196 -13.45 15.26 -0.04
C SER A 196 -14.42 14.09 -0.29
N LEU A 197 -14.61 13.63 -1.54
CA LEU A 197 -15.54 12.54 -1.86
C LEU A 197 -15.27 11.24 -1.08
N PRO A 198 -14.01 10.75 -0.95
CA PRO A 198 -13.74 9.57 -0.12
C PRO A 198 -14.09 9.79 1.36
N GLN A 199 -13.91 11.02 1.86
CA GLN A 199 -14.26 11.39 3.22
C GLN A 199 -15.78 11.36 3.44
N ILE A 200 -16.55 11.94 2.52
CA ILE A 200 -18.02 11.94 2.53
C ILE A 200 -18.53 10.49 2.46
N GLY A 201 -17.96 9.66 1.58
CA GLY A 201 -18.31 8.24 1.46
C GLY A 201 -18.05 7.45 2.75
N CYS A 202 -16.89 7.66 3.39
CA CYS A 202 -16.57 7.02 4.66
C CYS A 202 -17.52 7.45 5.79
N LEU A 203 -17.85 8.74 5.90
CA LEU A 203 -18.81 9.23 6.88
C LEU A 203 -20.22 8.72 6.62
N GLY A 204 -20.69 8.74 5.37
CA GLY A 204 -21.99 8.22 4.99
C GLY A 204 -22.14 6.74 5.33
N PHE A 205 -21.08 5.94 5.12
CA PHE A 205 -21.05 4.55 5.55
C PHE A 205 -21.20 4.40 7.08
N LEU A 206 -20.50 5.23 7.87
CA LEU A 206 -20.61 5.22 9.34
C LEU A 206 -22.01 5.64 9.81
N CYS A 207 -22.62 6.63 9.17
CA CYS A 207 -23.97 7.12 9.45
C CYS A 207 -25.03 6.04 9.34
N ILE A 208 -24.83 5.08 8.42
CA ILE A 208 -25.72 3.92 8.25
C ILE A 208 -25.31 2.79 9.21
N LYS A 209 -24.00 2.57 9.40
CA LYS A 209 -23.50 1.40 10.12
C LYS A 209 -23.75 1.45 11.63
N TYR A 210 -23.56 2.60 12.29
CA TYR A 210 -23.81 2.71 13.73
C TYR A 210 -25.28 2.46 14.11
N PRO A 211 -26.28 3.04 13.43
CA PRO A 211 -27.69 2.71 13.67
C PRO A 211 -28.00 1.24 13.40
N LEU A 212 -27.46 0.64 12.34
CA LEU A 212 -27.66 -0.79 12.07
C LEU A 212 -27.09 -1.67 13.19
N LEU A 213 -25.93 -1.32 13.76
CA LEU A 213 -25.35 -2.04 14.89
C LEU A 213 -26.16 -1.82 16.17
N PHE A 214 -26.72 -0.63 16.38
CA PHE A 214 -27.65 -0.37 17.49
C PHE A 214 -28.91 -1.25 17.39
N LEU A 215 -29.53 -1.33 16.21
CA LEU A 215 -30.71 -2.17 15.96
C LEU A 215 -30.41 -3.66 16.12
N LYS A 216 -29.23 -4.12 15.68
CA LYS A 216 -28.78 -5.52 15.88
C LYS A 216 -28.40 -5.81 17.32
N GLY A 217 -27.78 -4.87 18.02
CA GLY A 217 -27.45 -4.98 19.44
C GLY A 217 -28.67 -5.09 20.36
N ALA A 218 -29.87 -4.72 19.88
CA ALA A 218 -31.12 -5.02 20.57
C ALA A 218 -31.56 -6.50 20.46
N LYS A 219 -31.01 -7.26 19.49
CA LYS A 219 -31.32 -8.69 19.25
C LYS A 219 -30.23 -9.66 19.73
N ALA A 220 -28.99 -9.20 19.92
CA ALA A 220 -27.85 -10.06 20.25
C ALA A 220 -27.34 -9.78 21.68
N ASN A 221 -27.61 -10.71 22.61
CA ASN A 221 -26.96 -10.73 23.91
C ASN A 221 -25.46 -11.05 23.71
N GLY A 222 -24.60 -10.14 24.15
CA GLY A 222 -23.18 -10.10 23.80
C GLY A 222 -22.34 -11.27 24.33
N SER A 223 -22.03 -12.22 23.45
CA SER A 223 -20.93 -13.19 23.62
C SER A 223 -20.36 -13.73 22.29
N GLU A 224 -20.64 -13.06 21.16
CA GLU A 224 -20.26 -13.56 19.81
C GLU A 224 -18.75 -13.53 19.49
N ASP A 225 -17.93 -12.81 20.27
CA ASP A 225 -16.54 -12.50 19.88
C ASP A 225 -15.53 -13.63 20.16
N LEU A 226 -15.80 -14.52 21.12
CA LEU A 226 -14.93 -15.69 21.40
C LEU A 226 -15.51 -17.00 20.87
N GLU A 227 -16.81 -17.03 20.58
CA GLU A 227 -17.56 -18.21 20.14
C GLU A 227 -17.84 -18.21 18.63
N SER A 228 -17.04 -17.49 17.85
CA SER A 228 -17.28 -17.44 16.41
C SER A 228 -17.04 -18.82 15.77
N SER A 229 -18.00 -19.25 14.95
CA SER A 229 -17.92 -20.49 14.16
C SER A 229 -16.62 -20.61 13.35
N TYR A 230 -16.03 -19.47 12.97
CA TYR A 230 -14.81 -19.39 12.17
C TYR A 230 -13.64 -20.21 12.72
N TYR A 231 -13.26 -20.03 13.99
CA TYR A 231 -12.11 -20.73 14.56
C TYR A 231 -12.35 -22.24 14.62
N THR A 232 -13.58 -22.65 14.97
CA THR A 232 -13.96 -24.07 15.00
C THR A 232 -13.99 -24.67 13.60
N ASP A 233 -14.51 -23.94 12.61
CA ASP A 233 -14.62 -24.40 11.23
C ASP A 233 -13.26 -24.47 10.55
N TYR A 234 -12.33 -23.58 10.90
CA TYR A 234 -10.94 -23.63 10.46
C TYR A 234 -10.24 -24.90 10.97
N VAL A 235 -10.38 -25.23 12.26
CA VAL A 235 -9.80 -26.47 12.82
C VAL A 235 -10.51 -27.70 12.25
N LYS A 236 -11.83 -27.68 12.07
CA LYS A 236 -12.58 -28.75 11.40
C LYS A 236 -12.08 -28.95 9.97
N LEU A 237 -11.78 -27.89 9.23
CA LEU A 237 -11.25 -27.98 7.86
C LEU A 237 -9.90 -28.71 7.84
N ILE A 238 -9.02 -28.43 8.81
CA ILE A 238 -7.71 -29.09 8.95
C ILE A 238 -7.88 -30.57 9.32
N LEU A 239 -8.77 -30.88 10.27
CA LEU A 239 -9.00 -32.24 10.77
C LEU A 239 -9.85 -33.09 9.82
N LYS A 240 -10.64 -32.47 8.95
CA LYS A 240 -11.47 -33.18 7.97
C LYS A 240 -10.54 -33.95 7.05
N LYS A 241 -10.59 -35.28 7.13
CA LYS A 241 -9.85 -36.19 6.26
C LYS A 241 -9.99 -35.67 4.84
N LYS A 242 -8.86 -35.27 4.23
CA LYS A 242 -8.81 -34.95 2.80
C LYS A 242 -9.35 -36.18 2.11
N LYS A 243 -10.60 -36.14 1.64
CA LYS A 243 -11.08 -37.14 0.69
C LYS A 243 -10.03 -37.11 -0.39
N SER A 244 -9.32 -38.22 -0.59
CA SER A 244 -8.45 -38.35 -1.74
C SER A 244 -9.38 -38.18 -2.92
N ASN A 245 -9.47 -36.96 -3.43
CA ASN A 245 -9.84 -36.76 -4.82
C ASN A 245 -8.73 -37.50 -5.53
N ILE A 246 -8.99 -38.77 -5.84
CA ILE A 246 -8.35 -39.48 -6.94
C ILE A 246 -8.34 -38.42 -8.03
N SER A 247 -7.15 -37.90 -8.28
CA SER A 247 -6.94 -36.94 -9.34
C SER A 247 -7.36 -37.67 -10.61
N THR A 248 -8.60 -37.44 -11.05
CA THR A 248 -8.99 -37.63 -12.43
C THR A 248 -8.24 -36.58 -13.22
N SER A 249 -6.92 -36.75 -13.33
CA SER A 249 -6.09 -36.06 -14.29
C SER A 249 -6.36 -36.69 -15.64
N ILE A 250 -7.58 -36.49 -16.16
CA ILE A 250 -7.72 -36.34 -17.59
C ILE A 250 -7.04 -35.00 -17.85
N ARG A 251 -5.78 -35.07 -18.27
CA ARG A 251 -5.02 -33.94 -18.78
C ARG A 251 -5.79 -33.45 -19.99
N SER A 252 -6.71 -32.50 -19.78
CA SER A 252 -7.45 -31.86 -20.85
C SER A 252 -6.43 -31.30 -21.83
N ASP A 253 -6.61 -31.62 -23.11
CA ASP A 253 -5.82 -31.11 -24.21
C ASP A 253 -5.62 -29.59 -24.08
N LYS A 254 -4.45 -29.14 -24.55
CA LYS A 254 -3.94 -27.76 -24.44
C LYS A 254 -5.09 -26.73 -24.42
N PRO A 255 -5.25 -25.93 -23.34
CA PRO A 255 -6.35 -25.01 -23.24
C PRO A 255 -6.32 -24.03 -24.43
N LYS A 256 -7.47 -23.79 -25.05
CA LYS A 256 -7.60 -22.73 -26.06
C LYS A 256 -7.16 -21.42 -25.43
N LEU A 257 -6.49 -20.54 -26.18
CA LEU A 257 -5.96 -19.25 -25.67
C LEU A 257 -6.97 -18.48 -24.80
N LEU A 258 -8.26 -18.52 -25.16
CA LEU A 258 -9.34 -17.90 -24.41
C LEU A 258 -9.53 -18.48 -22.99
N GLU A 259 -9.38 -19.78 -22.82
CA GLU A 259 -9.46 -20.44 -21.50
C GLU A 259 -8.26 -20.05 -20.62
N THR A 260 -7.05 -20.01 -21.20
CA THR A 260 -5.86 -19.53 -20.52
C THR A 260 -6.00 -18.07 -20.07
N ILE A 261 -6.56 -17.20 -20.92
CA ILE A 261 -6.82 -15.79 -20.58
C ILE A 261 -7.87 -15.69 -19.46
N LYS A 262 -8.97 -16.45 -19.58
CA LYS A 262 -10.04 -16.46 -18.57
C LYS A 262 -9.52 -16.95 -17.22
N ASP A 263 -8.72 -18.01 -17.20
CA ASP A 263 -8.12 -18.55 -15.99
C ASP A 263 -7.09 -17.58 -15.39
N THR A 264 -6.33 -16.90 -16.24
CA THR A 264 -5.39 -15.85 -15.80
C THR A 264 -6.15 -14.69 -15.16
N VAL A 265 -7.18 -14.14 -15.81
CA VAL A 265 -8.00 -13.06 -15.25
C VAL A 265 -8.66 -13.50 -13.93
N LYS A 266 -9.20 -14.72 -13.89
CA LYS A 266 -9.78 -15.30 -12.66
C LYS A 266 -8.73 -15.47 -11.55
N SER A 267 -7.46 -15.69 -11.89
CA SER A 267 -6.36 -15.77 -10.94
C SER A 267 -5.91 -14.41 -10.37
N TYR A 268 -6.26 -13.31 -11.06
CA TYR A 268 -6.03 -11.94 -10.59
C TYR A 268 -7.21 -11.40 -9.79
N ILE A 269 -8.44 -11.84 -10.09
CA ILE A 269 -9.62 -11.49 -9.31
C ILE A 269 -9.62 -12.24 -7.98
N TYR A 270 -9.66 -11.49 -6.89
CA TYR A 270 -9.76 -12.09 -5.56
C TYR A 270 -11.11 -12.79 -5.37
N THR A 271 -11.06 -14.10 -5.13
CA THR A 271 -12.23 -14.89 -4.74
C THR A 271 -12.15 -15.20 -3.23
N PRO A 272 -13.14 -14.77 -2.43
CA PRO A 272 -13.15 -15.01 -0.99
C PRO A 272 -13.30 -16.51 -0.71
N GLU A 273 -12.44 -17.02 0.18
CA GLU A 273 -12.51 -18.42 0.62
C GLU A 273 -13.40 -18.53 1.86
N LYS A 274 -14.23 -19.59 1.93
CA LYS A 274 -15.26 -19.72 2.96
C LYS A 274 -14.73 -19.75 4.40
N VAL A 275 -13.49 -20.21 4.61
CA VAL A 275 -12.92 -20.50 5.95
C VAL A 275 -11.66 -19.67 6.23
N PHE A 276 -11.38 -18.63 5.44
CA PHE A 276 -10.24 -17.75 5.69
C PHE A 276 -10.68 -16.29 5.84
N ARG A 277 -10.29 -15.65 6.95
CA ARG A 277 -10.54 -14.24 7.22
C ARG A 277 -9.22 -13.49 7.31
N PHE A 278 -9.11 -12.36 6.60
CA PHE A 278 -7.91 -11.51 6.64
C PHE A 278 -7.68 -10.86 8.01
N PRO A 279 -6.43 -10.57 8.40
CA PRO A 279 -6.13 -9.68 9.53
C PRO A 279 -6.78 -8.30 9.33
N LEU A 280 -7.15 -7.63 10.42
CA LEU A 280 -7.77 -6.30 10.36
C LEU A 280 -6.84 -5.27 9.69
N LYS A 281 -5.55 -5.28 10.04
CA LYS A 281 -4.56 -4.36 9.47
C LYS A 281 -4.44 -4.47 7.96
N LEU A 282 -4.49 -5.69 7.41
CA LEU A 282 -4.44 -5.88 5.97
C LEU A 282 -5.68 -5.28 5.28
N ALA A 283 -6.88 -5.51 5.84
CA ALA A 283 -8.10 -4.95 5.29
C ALA A 283 -8.09 -3.41 5.30
N ILE A 284 -7.56 -2.81 6.38
CA ILE A 284 -7.37 -1.36 6.46
C ILE A 284 -6.35 -0.90 5.41
N SER A 285 -5.21 -1.57 5.30
CA SER A 285 -4.17 -1.20 4.32
C SER A 285 -4.69 -1.22 2.88
N ALA A 286 -5.43 -2.24 2.47
CA ALA A 286 -5.98 -2.34 1.12
C ALA A 286 -6.97 -1.20 0.81
N PHE A 287 -7.82 -0.85 1.78
CA PHE A 287 -8.79 0.23 1.62
C PHE A 287 -8.12 1.62 1.58
N VAL A 288 -7.21 1.89 2.52
CA VAL A 288 -6.46 3.15 2.58
C VAL A 288 -5.61 3.32 1.31
N SER A 289 -4.97 2.26 0.82
CA SER A 289 -4.25 2.29 -0.45
C SER A 289 -5.15 2.56 -1.65
N SER A 290 -6.40 2.09 -1.65
CA SER A 290 -7.36 2.41 -2.71
C SER A 290 -7.73 3.90 -2.70
N ILE A 291 -7.89 4.49 -1.51
CA ILE A 291 -8.08 5.95 -1.36
C ILE A 291 -6.82 6.70 -1.80
N ALA A 292 -5.62 6.20 -1.48
CA ALA A 292 -4.35 6.79 -1.91
C ALA A 292 -4.24 6.87 -3.44
N VAL A 293 -4.60 5.78 -4.14
CA VAL A 293 -4.66 5.77 -5.62
C VAL A 293 -5.60 6.85 -6.14
N TYR A 294 -6.79 6.99 -5.55
CA TYR A 294 -7.75 8.03 -5.94
C TYR A 294 -7.18 9.45 -5.73
N GLN A 295 -6.63 9.73 -4.55
CA GLN A 295 -6.13 11.06 -4.20
C GLN A 295 -4.94 11.46 -5.05
N VAL A 296 -3.99 10.54 -5.28
CA VAL A 296 -2.82 10.79 -6.14
C VAL A 296 -3.26 10.97 -7.59
N ALA A 297 -4.18 10.15 -8.10
CA ALA A 297 -4.69 10.31 -9.47
C ALA A 297 -5.39 11.66 -9.66
N LEU A 298 -6.24 12.07 -8.70
CA LEU A 298 -6.91 13.37 -8.73
C LEU A 298 -5.90 14.52 -8.74
N LEU A 299 -4.87 14.45 -7.90
CA LEU A 299 -3.81 15.45 -7.83
C LEU A 299 -3.03 15.55 -9.15
N LEU A 300 -2.69 14.41 -9.75
CA LEU A 300 -1.98 14.35 -11.03
C LEU A 300 -2.80 14.98 -12.17
N VAL A 301 -4.11 14.66 -12.26
CA VAL A 301 -5.02 15.29 -13.24
C VAL A 301 -5.06 16.81 -13.06
N ILE A 302 -5.26 17.27 -11.83
CA ILE A 302 -5.46 18.69 -11.53
C ILE A 302 -4.17 19.51 -11.70
N LEU A 303 -3.00 18.91 -11.52
CA LEU A 303 -1.73 19.60 -11.73
C LEU A 303 -1.42 19.82 -13.22
N VAL A 304 -1.72 18.82 -14.06
CA VAL A 304 -1.27 18.79 -15.46
C VAL A 304 -2.34 19.27 -16.44
N ILE A 305 -3.59 18.88 -16.28
CA ILE A 305 -4.63 19.18 -17.28
C ILE A 305 -4.97 20.69 -17.34
N PRO A 306 -5.20 21.40 -16.22
CA PRO A 306 -5.43 22.85 -16.27
C PRO A 306 -4.26 23.63 -16.84
N THR A 307 -3.02 23.24 -16.54
CA THR A 307 -1.83 23.90 -17.09
C THR A 307 -1.73 23.70 -18.60
N LEU A 308 -2.04 22.50 -19.11
CA LEU A 308 -2.15 22.26 -20.55
C LEU A 308 -3.26 23.08 -21.22
N HIS A 309 -4.42 23.25 -20.58
CA HIS A 309 -5.48 24.11 -21.11
C HIS A 309 -5.08 25.59 -21.15
N ILE A 310 -4.39 26.09 -20.11
CA ILE A 310 -3.86 27.46 -20.09
C ILE A 310 -2.84 27.66 -21.22
N VAL A 311 -1.92 26.71 -21.41
CA VAL A 311 -0.96 26.75 -22.51
C VAL A 311 -1.68 26.75 -23.85
N ARG A 312 -2.67 25.85 -24.05
CA ARG A 312 -3.44 25.78 -25.30
C ARG A 312 -4.20 27.07 -25.60
N ALA A 313 -4.80 27.68 -24.59
CA ALA A 313 -5.52 28.94 -24.74
C ALA A 313 -4.61 30.15 -24.97
N GLY A 314 -3.30 30.03 -24.71
CA GLY A 314 -2.31 31.06 -25.02
C GLY A 314 -1.64 30.91 -26.39
N ILE A 315 -2.00 29.89 -27.18
CA ILE A 315 -1.50 29.69 -28.55
C ILE A 315 -2.34 30.57 -29.49
N ASP A 316 -1.92 31.83 -29.63
CA ASP A 316 -2.52 32.80 -30.55
C ASP A 316 -1.67 32.95 -31.82
N ASP A 317 -2.13 33.76 -32.78
CA ASP A 317 -1.44 34.09 -34.03
C ASP A 317 -0.03 34.70 -33.84
N LYS A 318 0.30 35.11 -32.61
CA LYS A 318 1.62 35.65 -32.25
C LYS A 318 2.62 34.57 -31.80
N PHE A 319 2.16 33.36 -31.50
CA PHE A 319 3.00 32.24 -31.07
C PHE A 319 4.04 31.80 -32.12
N PRO A 320 3.75 31.79 -33.44
CA PRO A 320 4.75 31.51 -34.47
C PRO A 320 5.97 32.43 -34.43
N PHE A 321 5.83 33.71 -34.06
CA PHE A 321 6.98 34.62 -33.92
C PHE A 321 7.92 34.23 -32.79
N LEU A 322 7.38 33.65 -31.70
CA LEU A 322 8.20 33.14 -30.60
C LEU A 322 8.98 31.90 -31.02
N LEU A 323 8.37 31.01 -31.81
CA LEU A 323 9.02 29.83 -32.38
C LEU A 323 10.13 30.21 -33.37
N GLU A 324 9.87 31.18 -34.24
CA GLU A 324 10.83 31.71 -35.20
C GLU A 324 12.01 32.39 -34.49
N GLY A 325 11.74 33.13 -33.39
CA GLY A 325 12.78 33.69 -32.52
C GLY A 325 13.66 32.63 -31.81
N VAL A 326 13.17 31.39 -31.68
CA VAL A 326 13.92 30.24 -31.17
C VAL A 326 14.60 29.44 -32.31
N GLY A 327 14.35 29.81 -33.58
CA GLY A 327 14.94 29.20 -34.77
C GLY A 327 14.20 27.97 -35.29
N ILE A 328 12.91 27.79 -34.94
CA ILE A 328 12.11 26.64 -35.40
C ILE A 328 11.09 27.12 -36.45
N VAL A 329 11.30 26.76 -37.71
CA VAL A 329 10.38 27.04 -38.83
C VAL A 329 9.57 25.78 -39.14
N LEU A 330 8.26 25.79 -38.85
CA LEU A 330 7.37 24.64 -39.06
C LEU A 330 6.71 24.64 -40.46
N SER A 331 6.18 25.79 -40.89
CA SER A 331 5.54 25.99 -42.20
C SER A 331 5.64 27.49 -42.57
N GLU A 332 5.51 27.81 -43.86
CA GLU A 332 5.43 29.20 -44.34
C GLU A 332 4.09 29.85 -43.93
N ASP A 333 3.03 29.05 -43.76
CA ASP A 333 1.70 29.52 -43.37
C ASP A 333 1.52 29.59 -41.85
N ARG A 334 1.38 30.82 -41.33
CA ARG A 334 1.24 31.10 -39.89
C ARG A 334 0.03 30.44 -39.23
N MET A 335 -1.11 30.41 -39.93
CA MET A 335 -2.33 29.76 -39.43
C MET A 335 -2.18 28.25 -39.34
N GLU A 336 -1.43 27.66 -40.28
CA GLU A 336 -1.12 26.24 -40.27
C GLU A 336 -0.23 25.88 -39.07
N VAL A 337 0.77 26.71 -38.74
CA VAL A 337 1.62 26.53 -37.56
C VAL A 337 0.79 26.49 -36.27
N VAL A 338 -0.15 27.42 -36.10
CA VAL A 338 -1.05 27.45 -34.93
C VAL A 338 -1.86 26.16 -34.84
N GLN A 339 -2.46 25.70 -35.95
CA GLN A 339 -3.25 24.48 -35.99
C GLN A 339 -2.40 23.23 -35.66
N ILE A 340 -1.17 23.16 -36.16
CA ILE A 340 -0.22 22.07 -35.88
C ILE A 340 0.13 22.01 -34.39
N VAL A 341 0.47 23.15 -33.77
CA VAL A 341 0.84 23.19 -32.34
C VAL A 341 -0.37 22.84 -31.46
N ILE A 342 -1.58 23.30 -31.81
CA ILE A 342 -2.81 22.90 -31.11
C ILE A 342 -3.03 21.38 -31.21
N HIS A 343 -2.84 20.79 -32.39
CA HIS A 343 -2.98 19.35 -32.58
C HIS A 343 -1.98 18.55 -31.74
N TYR A 344 -0.70 18.94 -31.71
CA TYR A 344 0.32 18.24 -30.93
C TYR A 344 0.12 18.41 -29.41
N THR A 345 -0.32 19.58 -28.94
CA THR A 345 -0.67 19.77 -27.52
C THR A 345 -1.90 18.96 -27.12
N TRP A 346 -2.85 18.74 -28.03
CA TRP A 346 -3.95 17.79 -27.83
C TRP A 346 -3.47 16.35 -27.73
N CYS A 347 -2.58 15.92 -28.63
CA CYS A 347 -1.97 14.59 -28.56
C CYS A 347 -1.22 14.36 -27.23
N LEU A 348 -0.51 15.36 -26.71
CA LEU A 348 0.15 15.28 -25.40
C LEU A 348 -0.83 15.10 -24.24
N GLU A 349 -1.95 15.83 -24.24
CA GLU A 349 -3.02 15.68 -23.25
C GLU A 349 -3.57 14.24 -23.26
N VAL A 350 -3.86 13.71 -24.45
CA VAL A 350 -4.35 12.34 -24.62
C VAL A 350 -3.32 11.31 -24.14
N CYS A 351 -2.03 11.48 -24.47
CA CYS A 351 -0.95 10.61 -23.99
C CYS A 351 -0.88 10.57 -22.47
N TYR A 352 -1.02 11.72 -21.81
CA TYR A 352 -0.99 11.84 -20.37
C TYR A 352 -2.18 11.14 -19.70
N LEU A 353 -3.39 11.36 -20.21
CA LEU A 353 -4.61 10.71 -19.70
C LEU A 353 -4.56 9.18 -19.88
N CYS A 354 -4.08 8.70 -21.03
CA CYS A 354 -3.85 7.27 -21.28
C CYS A 354 -2.80 6.68 -20.32
N GLY A 355 -1.69 7.39 -20.08
CA GLY A 355 -0.65 6.97 -19.13
C GLY A 355 -1.17 6.86 -17.70
N LEU A 356 -1.92 7.86 -17.25
CA LEU A 356 -2.49 7.90 -15.90
C LEU A 356 -3.56 6.82 -15.68
N THR A 357 -4.47 6.65 -16.64
CA THR A 357 -5.51 5.60 -16.56
C THR A 357 -4.89 4.20 -16.54
N LEU A 358 -3.85 3.96 -17.35
CA LEU A 358 -3.11 2.71 -17.34
C LEU A 358 -2.40 2.46 -16.00
N ALA A 359 -1.75 3.48 -15.43
CA ALA A 359 -1.11 3.40 -14.11
C ALA A 359 -2.11 3.04 -13.00
N CYS A 360 -3.27 3.71 -12.99
CA CYS A 360 -4.34 3.47 -12.03
C CYS A 360 -4.88 2.03 -12.13
N MET A 361 -5.21 1.58 -13.34
CA MET A 361 -5.70 0.23 -13.58
C MET A 361 -4.67 -0.83 -13.16
N LEU A 362 -3.40 -0.65 -13.53
CA LEU A 362 -2.33 -1.58 -13.15
C LEU A 362 -2.13 -1.63 -11.64
N THR A 363 -2.10 -0.50 -10.95
CA THR A 363 -1.95 -0.46 -9.49
C THR A 363 -3.12 -1.14 -8.78
N LEU A 364 -4.36 -0.94 -9.23
CA LEU A 364 -5.53 -1.64 -8.68
C LEU A 364 -5.44 -3.16 -8.91
N ILE A 365 -5.05 -3.60 -10.10
CA ILE A 365 -4.84 -5.03 -10.41
C ILE A 365 -3.73 -5.62 -9.53
N MET A 366 -2.63 -4.89 -9.34
CA MET A 366 -1.52 -5.32 -8.49
C MET A 366 -1.90 -5.38 -7.01
N LEU A 367 -2.76 -4.47 -6.52
CA LEU A 367 -3.29 -4.50 -5.16
C LEU A 367 -4.17 -5.75 -4.94
N MET A 368 -5.03 -6.09 -5.91
CA MET A 368 -5.82 -7.32 -5.88
C MET A 368 -4.94 -8.56 -5.85
N ARG A 369 -3.88 -8.58 -6.68
CA ARG A 369 -2.90 -9.67 -6.70
C ARG A 369 -2.13 -9.78 -5.38
N SER A 370 -1.75 -8.65 -4.79
CA SER A 370 -1.05 -8.58 -3.51
C SER A 370 -1.91 -9.18 -2.38
N MET A 371 -3.23 -8.91 -2.35
CA MET A 371 -4.14 -9.55 -1.39
C MET A 371 -4.19 -11.08 -1.53
N ILE A 372 -4.16 -11.60 -2.76
CA ILE A 372 -4.13 -13.05 -3.02
C ILE A 372 -2.82 -13.65 -2.51
N LEU A 373 -1.68 -13.02 -2.82
CA LEU A 373 -0.38 -13.51 -2.39
C LEU A 373 -0.24 -13.45 -0.87
N HIS A 374 -0.74 -12.38 -0.23
CA HIS A 374 -0.75 -12.27 1.22
C HIS A 374 -1.53 -13.39 1.89
N ARG A 375 -2.70 -13.78 1.36
CA ARG A 375 -3.45 -14.94 1.84
C ARG A 375 -2.60 -16.21 1.78
N TRP A 376 -1.95 -16.46 0.64
CA TRP A 376 -1.13 -17.67 0.45
C TRP A 376 0.09 -17.68 1.37
N ASN A 377 0.77 -16.55 1.51
CA ASN A 377 1.91 -16.42 2.41
C ASN A 377 1.48 -16.66 3.87
N LEU A 378 0.36 -16.06 4.30
CA LEU A 378 -0.14 -16.24 5.67
C LEU A 378 -0.58 -17.69 5.93
N GLN A 379 -1.28 -18.33 4.99
CA GLN A 379 -1.65 -19.75 5.09
C GLN A 379 -0.42 -20.68 5.10
N GLY A 380 0.60 -20.38 4.28
CA GLY A 380 1.87 -21.11 4.29
C GLY A 380 2.59 -20.98 5.63
N LEU A 381 2.62 -19.78 6.20
CA LEU A 381 3.17 -19.55 7.54
C LEU A 381 2.40 -20.30 8.63
N TYR A 382 1.07 -20.39 8.54
CA TYR A 382 0.26 -21.19 9.48
C TYR A 382 0.57 -22.70 9.39
N ARG A 383 1.02 -23.19 8.23
CA ARG A 383 1.47 -24.58 8.07
C ARG A 383 2.90 -24.81 8.56
N GLY A 384 3.66 -23.74 8.77
CA GLY A 384 5.09 -23.82 9.06
C GLY A 384 5.98 -23.91 7.81
N ASP A 385 5.46 -23.58 6.62
CA ASP A 385 6.20 -23.55 5.35
C ASP A 385 7.10 -22.29 5.26
N ILE A 386 7.97 -22.11 6.26
CA ILE A 386 8.81 -20.90 6.44
C ILE A 386 9.75 -20.70 5.25
N TYR A 387 10.35 -21.77 4.76
CA TYR A 387 11.30 -21.71 3.64
C TYR A 387 10.63 -21.25 2.34
N ASN A 388 9.41 -21.69 2.07
CA ASN A 388 8.68 -21.32 0.85
C ASN A 388 8.30 -19.84 0.80
N VAL A 389 8.12 -19.21 1.97
CA VAL A 389 7.71 -17.80 2.04
C VAL A 389 8.87 -16.84 2.20
N TYR A 390 9.87 -17.18 3.02
CA TYR A 390 11.00 -16.29 3.30
C TYR A 390 12.29 -16.66 2.56
N ASN A 391 12.27 -17.72 1.74
CA ASN A 391 13.44 -18.26 1.04
C ASN A 391 14.62 -18.69 1.93
N CYS A 392 14.49 -18.53 3.25
CA CYS A 392 15.47 -18.76 4.30
C CYS A 392 14.76 -19.25 5.57
N GLN A 393 15.45 -20.07 6.38
CA GLN A 393 14.90 -20.55 7.64
C GLN A 393 14.98 -19.44 8.70
N LYS A 394 13.84 -18.83 9.03
CA LYS A 394 13.72 -17.76 10.02
C LYS A 394 12.91 -18.23 11.23
N SER A 395 13.36 -17.93 12.44
CA SER A 395 12.56 -18.15 13.66
C SER A 395 11.35 -17.20 13.70
N ILE A 396 10.16 -17.73 13.93
CA ILE A 396 8.92 -16.96 14.09
C ILE A 396 8.83 -16.48 15.55
N ARG A 397 9.53 -15.39 15.86
CA ARG A 397 9.47 -14.70 17.15
C ARG A 397 9.27 -13.21 16.95
N PRO A 398 8.46 -12.54 17.79
CA PRO A 398 8.38 -11.09 17.75
C PRO A 398 9.76 -10.51 18.10
N SER A 399 10.26 -9.62 17.26
CA SER A 399 11.47 -8.83 17.51
C SER A 399 11.09 -7.35 17.67
N GLN A 400 11.96 -6.56 18.30
CA GLN A 400 11.75 -5.11 18.44
C GLN A 400 11.53 -4.44 17.08
N THR A 401 12.42 -4.69 16.12
CA THR A 401 12.27 -4.22 14.73
C THR A 401 10.98 -4.73 14.10
N GLY A 402 10.60 -5.99 14.37
CA GLY A 402 9.36 -6.57 13.90
C GLY A 402 8.12 -5.81 14.37
N LEU A 403 8.12 -5.39 15.64
CA LEU A 403 7.02 -4.65 16.23
C LEU A 403 6.89 -3.24 15.64
N VAL A 404 8.01 -2.54 15.43
CA VAL A 404 8.03 -1.23 14.76
C VAL A 404 7.45 -1.35 13.35
N CYS A 405 7.88 -2.36 12.57
CA CYS A 405 7.33 -2.62 11.25
C CYS A 405 5.83 -2.94 11.30
N TRP A 406 5.39 -3.71 12.30
CA TRP A 406 3.99 -4.01 12.47
C TRP A 406 3.16 -2.75 12.79
N MET A 407 3.67 -1.82 13.60
CA MET A 407 2.98 -0.56 13.93
C MET A 407 2.75 0.33 12.71
N GLY A 408 3.75 0.48 11.84
CA GLY A 408 3.70 1.41 10.69
C GLY A 408 3.20 0.83 9.36
N PHE A 409 2.83 -0.46 9.30
CA PHE A 409 2.56 -1.17 8.03
C PHE A 409 1.55 -0.46 7.10
N ILE A 410 0.43 0.02 7.66
CA ILE A 410 -0.65 0.66 6.88
C ILE A 410 -0.15 1.93 6.19
N GLY A 411 0.61 2.77 6.91
CA GLY A 411 1.13 4.02 6.37
C GLY A 411 2.19 3.78 5.30
N TYR A 412 3.09 2.83 5.54
CA TYR A 412 4.15 2.49 4.59
C TYR A 412 3.58 1.93 3.28
N GLN A 413 2.56 1.04 3.35
CA GLN A 413 1.87 0.51 2.16
C GLN A 413 1.20 1.62 1.34
N ALA A 414 0.54 2.58 2.00
CA ALA A 414 -0.06 3.72 1.31
C ALA A 414 1.00 4.61 0.64
N ALA A 415 2.12 4.89 1.32
CA ALA A 415 3.21 5.70 0.79
C ALA A 415 3.89 5.09 -0.43
N VAL A 416 4.21 3.78 -0.37
CA VAL A 416 4.84 3.06 -1.50
C VAL A 416 3.92 3.02 -2.72
N ILE A 417 2.61 2.84 -2.52
CA ILE A 417 1.64 2.90 -3.61
C ILE A 417 1.53 4.31 -4.21
N SER A 418 1.46 5.35 -3.38
CA SER A 418 1.41 6.74 -3.85
C SER A 418 2.64 7.09 -4.69
N LEU A 419 3.83 6.72 -4.23
CA LEU A 419 5.08 6.94 -4.97
C LEU A 419 5.12 6.10 -6.26
N GLY A 420 4.71 4.84 -6.17
CA GLY A 420 4.63 3.93 -7.31
C GLY A 420 3.73 4.48 -8.42
N MET A 421 2.57 5.04 -8.07
CA MET A 421 1.65 5.67 -9.02
C MET A 421 2.27 6.87 -9.76
N VAL A 422 3.04 7.71 -9.07
CA VAL A 422 3.73 8.86 -9.69
C VAL A 422 4.75 8.38 -10.72
N PHE A 423 5.63 7.43 -10.34
CA PHE A 423 6.64 6.90 -11.26
C PHE A 423 6.04 6.12 -12.43
N GLN A 424 5.00 5.32 -12.19
CA GLN A 424 4.28 4.61 -13.25
C GLN A 424 3.66 5.57 -14.25
N THR A 425 2.99 6.63 -13.77
CA THR A 425 2.39 7.64 -14.65
C THR A 425 3.46 8.36 -15.48
N LEU A 426 4.58 8.74 -14.87
CA LEU A 426 5.70 9.39 -15.56
C LEU A 426 6.26 8.49 -16.67
N VAL A 427 6.53 7.21 -16.38
CA VAL A 427 7.10 6.30 -17.38
C VAL A 427 6.08 6.01 -18.48
N PHE A 428 4.83 5.71 -18.13
CA PHE A 428 3.81 5.43 -19.15
C PHE A 428 3.51 6.64 -20.02
N PHE A 429 3.52 7.86 -19.46
CA PHE A 429 3.42 9.08 -20.25
C PHE A 429 4.54 9.15 -21.29
N ILE A 430 5.80 8.96 -20.88
CA ILE A 430 6.93 8.95 -21.81
C ILE A 430 6.73 7.85 -22.87
N CYS A 431 6.39 6.62 -22.48
CA CYS A 431 6.16 5.53 -23.42
C CYS A 431 5.04 5.84 -24.43
N PHE A 432 3.93 6.46 -23.99
CA PHE A 432 2.84 6.86 -24.88
C PHE A 432 3.25 8.00 -25.82
N VAL A 433 4.03 8.97 -25.36
CA VAL A 433 4.60 10.01 -26.23
C VAL A 433 5.47 9.39 -27.32
N TRP A 434 6.39 8.49 -26.97
CA TRP A 434 7.22 7.79 -27.96
C TRP A 434 6.37 6.98 -28.96
N LEU A 435 5.34 6.30 -28.47
CA LEU A 435 4.42 5.51 -29.30
C LEU A 435 3.60 6.40 -30.25
N VAL A 436 3.02 7.49 -29.75
CA VAL A 436 2.15 8.37 -30.55
C VAL A 436 2.97 9.11 -31.61
N PHE A 437 4.08 9.72 -31.23
CA PHE A 437 4.85 10.57 -32.13
C PHE A 437 5.71 9.79 -33.14
N LEU A 438 6.24 8.61 -32.79
CA LEU A 438 7.09 7.83 -33.72
C LEU A 438 6.34 6.76 -34.51
N ILE A 439 5.18 6.30 -34.04
CA ILE A 439 4.44 5.20 -34.66
C ILE A 439 3.08 5.67 -35.16
N ILE A 440 2.21 6.18 -34.29
CA ILE A 440 0.82 6.50 -34.67
C ILE A 440 0.73 7.65 -35.68
N ILE A 441 1.36 8.79 -35.38
CA ILE A 441 1.30 9.99 -36.23
C ILE A 441 1.90 9.72 -37.62
N PRO A 442 3.09 9.10 -37.75
CA PRO A 442 3.65 8.78 -39.06
C PRO A 442 2.81 7.77 -39.86
N ILE A 443 2.13 6.83 -39.21
CA ILE A 443 1.21 5.90 -39.90
C ILE A 443 -0.05 6.62 -40.40
N LEU A 444 -0.61 7.54 -39.61
CA LEU A 444 -1.85 8.23 -39.95
C LEU A 444 -1.65 9.33 -41.00
N TYR A 445 -0.61 10.15 -40.83
CA TYR A 445 -0.38 11.35 -41.64
C TYR A 445 0.77 11.21 -42.65
N GLY A 446 1.56 10.13 -42.59
CA GLY A 446 2.69 9.91 -43.49
C GLY A 446 3.89 10.84 -43.25
N GLN A 447 3.87 11.65 -42.19
CA GLN A 447 4.92 12.61 -41.86
C GLN A 447 5.95 12.02 -40.89
N ASN A 448 7.20 12.49 -40.93
CA ASN A 448 8.27 12.11 -39.98
C ASN A 448 8.52 10.59 -39.85
N LEU A 449 8.66 9.90 -41.00
CA LEU A 449 8.92 8.45 -41.11
C LEU A 449 10.33 7.99 -40.67
N ILE A 450 10.99 8.72 -39.76
CA ILE A 450 12.38 8.49 -39.35
C ILE A 450 12.60 7.04 -38.89
N LEU A 451 11.71 6.53 -38.02
CA LEU A 451 11.79 5.16 -37.50
C LEU A 451 11.63 4.12 -38.63
N PHE A 452 10.69 4.34 -39.55
CA PHE A 452 10.45 3.43 -40.68
C PHE A 452 11.60 3.44 -41.69
N GLN A 453 12.23 4.59 -41.92
CA GLN A 453 13.42 4.69 -42.78
C GLN A 453 14.61 3.93 -42.18
N VAL A 454 14.83 4.05 -40.87
CA VAL A 454 15.88 3.29 -40.18
C VAL A 454 15.57 1.79 -40.22
N ALA A 455 14.33 1.39 -39.98
CA ALA A 455 13.89 0.00 -40.08
C ALA A 455 14.06 -0.56 -41.51
N ALA A 456 13.72 0.23 -42.53
CA ALA A 456 13.89 -0.12 -43.94
C ALA A 456 15.36 -0.23 -44.38
N LYS A 457 16.30 0.42 -43.68
CA LYS A 457 17.75 0.20 -43.90
C LYS A 457 18.27 -1.02 -43.13
N ALA A 458 17.68 -1.34 -41.98
CA ALA A 458 18.16 -2.38 -41.07
C ALA A 458 17.60 -3.80 -41.33
N TRP A 459 16.58 -3.96 -42.19
CA TRP A 459 15.93 -5.27 -42.39
C TRP A 459 16.86 -6.45 -42.75
N PRO A 460 17.95 -6.30 -43.54
CA PRO A 460 18.82 -7.44 -43.87
C PRO A 460 19.54 -7.98 -42.62
N VAL A 461 19.90 -7.09 -41.69
CA VAL A 461 20.53 -7.47 -40.41
C VAL A 461 19.57 -8.30 -39.57
N TRP A 462 18.30 -7.90 -39.48
CA TRP A 462 17.30 -8.66 -38.74
C TRP A 462 17.05 -10.04 -39.36
N VAL A 463 17.03 -10.14 -40.70
CA VAL A 463 16.87 -11.42 -41.40
C VAL A 463 18.05 -12.36 -41.14
N THR A 464 19.29 -11.87 -41.20
CA THR A 464 20.48 -12.72 -40.94
C THR A 464 20.52 -13.22 -39.49
N LEU A 465 20.11 -12.39 -38.53
CA LEU A 465 19.99 -12.80 -37.12
C LEU A 465 18.95 -13.91 -36.93
N ILE A 466 17.75 -13.75 -37.50
CA ILE A 466 16.69 -14.76 -37.43
C ILE A 466 17.13 -16.07 -38.10
N LEU A 467 17.76 -15.99 -39.28
CA LEU A 467 18.27 -17.15 -39.99
C LEU A 467 19.34 -17.90 -39.18
N THR A 468 20.23 -17.15 -38.53
CA THR A 468 21.29 -17.76 -37.70
C THR A 468 20.72 -18.44 -36.46
N ILE A 469 19.78 -17.80 -35.76
CA ILE A 469 19.11 -18.38 -34.58
C ILE A 469 18.32 -19.64 -34.97
N THR A 470 17.59 -19.59 -36.09
CA THR A 470 16.85 -20.76 -36.60
C THR A 470 17.79 -21.87 -37.00
N LEU A 471 18.90 -21.58 -37.69
CA LEU A 471 19.94 -22.55 -38.01
C LEU A 471 20.51 -23.21 -36.75
N GLN A 472 20.82 -22.45 -35.70
CA GLN A 472 21.29 -23.01 -34.42
C GLN A 472 20.25 -23.93 -33.77
N HIS A 473 18.98 -23.54 -33.73
CA HIS A 473 17.92 -24.39 -33.16
C HIS A 473 17.67 -25.66 -33.98
N VAL A 474 17.70 -25.56 -35.31
CA VAL A 474 17.51 -26.69 -36.23
C VAL A 474 18.68 -27.67 -36.12
N THR A 475 19.93 -27.19 -36.23
CA THR A 475 21.12 -28.04 -36.11
C THR A 475 21.25 -28.67 -34.71
N ALA A 476 20.92 -27.93 -33.65
CA ALA A 476 20.86 -28.49 -32.30
C ALA A 476 19.85 -29.65 -32.19
N ARG A 477 18.65 -29.50 -32.77
CA ARG A 477 17.61 -30.52 -32.69
C ARG A 477 17.88 -31.75 -33.56
N PHE A 478 18.41 -31.56 -34.76
CA PHE A 478 18.52 -32.62 -35.76
C PHE A 478 19.93 -33.23 -35.91
N ALA A 479 21.00 -32.45 -35.69
CA ALA A 479 22.38 -32.90 -35.91
C ALA A 479 23.12 -33.20 -34.60
N PHE A 480 22.94 -32.37 -33.56
CA PHE A 480 23.77 -32.47 -32.34
C PHE A 480 23.11 -33.21 -31.18
N ILE A 481 21.79 -33.22 -31.05
CA ILE A 481 21.10 -33.93 -29.96
C ILE A 481 20.61 -35.29 -30.46
N LYS A 482 21.19 -36.37 -29.95
CA LYS A 482 20.71 -37.74 -30.16
C LYS A 482 19.81 -38.15 -29.00
N LYS A 483 18.66 -38.77 -29.32
CA LYS A 483 17.71 -39.31 -28.33
C LYS A 483 17.77 -40.83 -28.38
N ASP A 484 18.60 -41.42 -27.53
CA ASP A 484 18.69 -42.86 -27.38
C ASP A 484 18.19 -43.26 -25.98
N ALA A 485 17.43 -44.35 -25.89
CA ALA A 485 17.03 -45.00 -24.62
C ALA A 485 16.46 -44.08 -23.50
N GLY A 486 15.87 -42.93 -23.85
CA GLY A 486 15.29 -41.98 -22.89
C GLY A 486 16.26 -40.91 -22.35
N THR A 487 17.54 -40.95 -22.73
CA THR A 487 18.52 -39.89 -22.46
C THR A 487 18.73 -39.00 -23.68
N ARG A 488 19.23 -37.78 -23.47
CA ARG A 488 19.54 -36.81 -24.54
C ARG A 488 21.04 -36.53 -24.50
N ASP A 489 21.77 -37.13 -25.43
CA ASP A 489 23.23 -37.01 -25.50
C ASP A 489 23.68 -36.19 -26.71
N LEU A 490 24.87 -35.59 -26.58
CA LEU A 490 25.49 -34.82 -27.65
C LEU A 490 26.21 -35.75 -28.64
N ASN A 491 25.78 -35.70 -29.90
CA ASN A 491 26.41 -36.34 -31.04
C ASN A 491 27.19 -35.33 -31.88
N ASN A 492 28.19 -35.80 -32.64
CA ASN A 492 28.99 -35.02 -33.58
C ASN A 492 29.60 -33.72 -32.99
N ARG A 493 30.38 -33.87 -31.92
CA ARG A 493 30.97 -32.76 -31.15
C ARG A 493 31.90 -31.86 -31.99
N GLY A 494 32.66 -32.44 -32.93
CA GLY A 494 33.57 -31.67 -33.78
C GLY A 494 32.85 -30.64 -34.66
N SER A 495 31.75 -31.04 -35.30
CA SER A 495 30.92 -30.14 -36.09
C SER A 495 30.25 -29.06 -35.24
N LEU A 496 29.86 -29.39 -34.00
CA LEU A 496 29.31 -28.42 -33.04
C LEU A 496 30.34 -27.34 -32.69
N PHE A 497 31.59 -27.71 -32.43
CA PHE A 497 32.65 -26.74 -32.14
C PHE A 497 32.93 -25.84 -33.34
N LEU A 498 33.01 -26.39 -34.56
CA LEU A 498 33.20 -25.62 -35.78
C LEU A 498 32.06 -24.62 -36.00
N LEU A 499 30.80 -25.06 -35.91
CA LEU A 499 29.64 -24.19 -36.08
C LEU A 499 29.60 -23.09 -35.01
N THR A 500 29.97 -23.41 -33.78
CA THR A 500 30.03 -22.42 -32.68
C THR A 500 31.06 -21.34 -32.96
N TYR A 501 32.24 -21.70 -33.48
CA TYR A 501 33.28 -20.75 -33.87
C TYR A 501 32.83 -19.85 -35.04
N LEU A 502 32.25 -20.44 -36.09
CA LEU A 502 31.76 -19.68 -37.26
C LEU A 502 30.66 -18.67 -36.89
N LEU A 503 29.80 -19.01 -35.94
CA LEU A 503 28.70 -18.14 -35.52
C LEU A 503 29.08 -17.16 -34.40
N PHE A 504 30.33 -17.14 -33.95
CA PHE A 504 30.79 -16.34 -32.82
C PHE A 504 30.47 -14.83 -32.97
N LEU A 505 30.84 -14.22 -34.11
CA LEU A 505 30.61 -12.79 -34.34
C LEU A 505 29.12 -12.43 -34.40
N ILE A 506 28.29 -13.28 -34.99
CA ILE A 506 26.84 -13.07 -35.03
C ILE A 506 26.24 -13.20 -33.63
N ASN A 507 26.72 -14.17 -32.84
CA ASN A 507 26.28 -14.36 -31.46
C ASN A 507 26.64 -13.19 -30.54
N ILE A 508 27.70 -12.41 -30.82
CA ILE A 508 27.97 -11.15 -30.11
C ILE A 508 26.82 -10.17 -30.33
N VAL A 509 26.33 -10.01 -31.56
CA VAL A 509 25.21 -9.11 -31.89
C VAL A 509 23.92 -9.60 -31.23
N VAL A 510 23.63 -10.91 -31.28
CA VAL A 510 22.48 -11.51 -30.57
C VAL A 510 22.60 -11.27 -29.06
N GLY A 511 23.80 -11.42 -28.49
CA GLY A 511 24.08 -11.16 -27.08
C GLY A 511 23.83 -9.71 -26.67
N LEU A 512 24.18 -8.74 -27.54
CA LEU A 512 23.87 -7.33 -27.31
C LEU A 512 22.36 -7.07 -27.28
N ILE A 513 21.60 -7.66 -28.21
CA ILE A 513 20.14 -7.55 -28.23
C ILE A 513 19.55 -8.17 -26.96
N ALA A 514 20.04 -9.33 -26.53
CA ALA A 514 19.60 -9.97 -25.28
C ALA A 514 19.92 -9.12 -24.04
N ALA A 515 21.05 -8.39 -24.03
CA ALA A 515 21.43 -7.47 -22.96
C ALA A 515 20.50 -6.26 -22.89
N ILE A 516 20.18 -5.64 -24.03
CA ILE A 516 19.19 -4.54 -24.11
C ILE A 516 17.82 -5.04 -23.66
N TRP A 517 17.40 -6.21 -24.14
CA TRP A 517 16.14 -6.83 -23.75
C TRP A 517 16.06 -7.14 -22.25
N ARG A 518 17.17 -7.60 -21.65
CA ARG A 518 17.28 -7.79 -20.19
C ARG A 518 17.04 -6.47 -19.46
N MET A 519 17.66 -5.37 -19.89
CA MET A 519 17.43 -4.06 -19.28
C MET A 519 15.96 -3.66 -19.37
N VAL A 520 15.34 -3.78 -20.56
CA VAL A 520 13.92 -3.44 -20.78
C VAL A 520 12.98 -4.26 -19.90
N ILE A 521 13.12 -5.59 -19.86
CA ILE A 521 12.25 -6.42 -19.01
C ILE A 521 12.44 -6.07 -17.53
N THR A 522 13.69 -5.88 -17.07
CA THR A 522 13.93 -5.55 -15.65
C THR A 522 13.33 -4.19 -15.27
N ALA A 523 13.42 -3.19 -16.15
CA ALA A 523 12.80 -1.88 -15.94
C ALA A 523 11.27 -1.99 -15.88
N LEU A 524 10.65 -2.67 -16.87
CA LEU A 524 9.20 -2.88 -16.90
C LEU A 524 8.70 -3.65 -15.66
N TYR A 525 9.40 -4.72 -15.28
CA TYR A 525 9.05 -5.51 -14.11
C TYR A 525 9.10 -4.67 -12.83
N ASN A 526 10.16 -3.88 -12.65
CA ASN A 526 10.32 -3.02 -11.48
C ASN A 526 9.26 -1.93 -11.42
N ILE A 527 8.91 -1.29 -12.55
CA ILE A 527 7.90 -0.23 -12.59
C ILE A 527 6.51 -0.78 -12.27
N ILE A 528 6.15 -1.95 -12.84
CA ILE A 528 4.86 -2.60 -12.57
C ILE A 528 4.74 -3.01 -11.10
N HIS A 529 5.82 -3.51 -10.49
CA HIS A 529 5.82 -4.02 -9.11
C HIS A 529 6.24 -2.99 -8.07
N LEU A 530 6.56 -1.75 -8.45
CA LEU A 530 7.09 -0.72 -7.55
C LEU A 530 6.14 -0.43 -6.37
N GLY A 531 4.83 -0.45 -6.61
CA GLY A 531 3.80 -0.21 -5.60
C GLY A 531 3.55 -1.40 -4.64
N ARG A 532 4.31 -2.50 -4.75
CA ARG A 532 4.09 -3.72 -3.96
C ARG A 532 5.15 -3.88 -2.88
N MET A 533 4.71 -4.28 -1.70
CA MET A 533 5.60 -4.63 -0.58
C MET A 533 5.79 -6.14 -0.39
N ASP A 534 4.91 -6.95 -0.99
CA ASP A 534 4.87 -8.41 -0.79
C ASP A 534 5.90 -9.18 -1.62
N ILE A 535 6.60 -8.50 -2.54
CA ILE A 535 7.65 -9.02 -3.40
C ILE A 535 8.88 -8.12 -3.24
N SER A 536 10.08 -8.72 -3.24
CA SER A 536 11.31 -7.94 -3.36
C SER A 536 11.65 -7.66 -4.82
N LEU A 537 12.08 -6.43 -5.11
CA LEU A 537 12.59 -6.04 -6.43
C LEU A 537 14.06 -6.44 -6.64
N LEU A 538 14.74 -6.83 -5.56
CA LEU A 538 16.13 -7.25 -5.59
C LEU A 538 16.27 -8.76 -5.85
N ASN A 539 17.49 -9.20 -6.14
CA ASN A 539 17.81 -10.62 -6.26
C ASN A 539 17.55 -11.35 -4.92
N ARG A 540 17.29 -12.66 -4.99
CA ARG A 540 17.02 -13.53 -3.84
C ARG A 540 18.04 -13.41 -2.71
N ALA A 541 19.33 -13.28 -3.05
CA ALA A 541 20.40 -13.13 -2.06
C ALA A 541 20.41 -11.76 -1.35
N ALA A 542 19.79 -10.74 -1.96
CA ALA A 542 19.76 -9.36 -1.49
C ALA A 542 18.37 -8.90 -1.01
N GLU A 543 17.40 -9.82 -0.88
CA GLU A 543 16.04 -9.53 -0.41
C GLU A 543 16.01 -8.78 0.93
N SER A 544 17.00 -8.99 1.80
CA SER A 544 17.11 -8.31 3.10
C SER A 544 17.45 -6.83 3.01
N TYR A 545 17.98 -6.36 1.88
CA TYR A 545 18.32 -4.97 1.66
C TYR A 545 17.15 -4.16 1.08
N ASP A 546 16.09 -4.83 0.64
CA ASP A 546 14.87 -4.19 0.17
C ASP A 546 14.02 -3.74 1.37
N PRO A 547 13.88 -2.42 1.62
CA PRO A 547 13.18 -1.93 2.80
C PRO A 547 11.69 -2.28 2.79
N ALA A 548 11.05 -2.27 1.61
CA ALA A 548 9.62 -2.52 1.50
C ALA A 548 9.29 -3.99 1.81
N TYR A 549 10.06 -4.91 1.24
CA TYR A 549 9.92 -6.34 1.50
C TYR A 549 10.32 -6.71 2.93
N CYS A 550 11.38 -6.11 3.49
CA CYS A 550 11.75 -6.30 4.89
C CYS A 550 10.61 -5.87 5.83
N TYR A 551 9.98 -4.72 5.58
CA TYR A 551 8.87 -4.25 6.39
C TYR A 551 7.68 -5.23 6.37
N TYR A 552 7.35 -5.75 5.19
CA TYR A 552 6.29 -6.75 4.99
C TYR A 552 6.59 -8.07 5.72
N THR A 553 7.79 -8.61 5.57
CA THR A 553 8.18 -9.88 6.21
C THR A 553 8.17 -9.77 7.74
N HIS A 554 8.62 -8.64 8.28
CA HIS A 554 8.56 -8.34 9.70
C HIS A 554 7.12 -8.19 10.23
N TYR A 555 6.25 -7.50 9.48
CA TYR A 555 4.82 -7.43 9.77
C TYR A 555 4.19 -8.83 9.85
N LEU A 556 4.41 -9.65 8.82
CA LEU A 556 3.81 -10.98 8.71
C LEU A 556 4.27 -11.91 9.85
N LYS A 557 5.56 -11.81 10.23
CA LYS A 557 6.14 -12.56 11.35
C LYS A 557 5.52 -12.23 12.70
N VAL A 558 5.23 -10.95 12.97
CA VAL A 558 4.52 -10.55 14.20
C VAL A 558 3.07 -11.05 14.15
N GLU A 559 2.39 -10.84 13.02
CA GLU A 559 0.98 -11.22 12.85
C GLU A 559 0.75 -12.72 13.10
N VAL A 560 1.53 -13.61 12.47
CA VAL A 560 1.39 -15.06 12.68
C VAL A 560 1.71 -15.47 14.12
N SER A 561 2.67 -14.81 14.77
CA SER A 561 3.09 -15.17 16.13
C SER A 561 2.03 -14.86 17.18
N GLN A 562 1.18 -13.85 16.94
CA GLN A 562 0.18 -13.37 17.89
C GLN A 562 -1.22 -13.86 17.57
N SER A 563 -1.58 -14.00 16.29
CA SER A 563 -2.95 -14.28 15.84
C SER A 563 -3.11 -15.64 15.15
N HIS A 564 -2.37 -16.68 15.58
CA HIS A 564 -2.49 -18.01 14.99
C HIS A 564 -3.88 -18.64 15.24
N PRO A 565 -4.67 -18.95 14.19
CA PRO A 565 -6.08 -19.33 14.33
C PRO A 565 -6.27 -20.65 15.10
N VAL A 566 -5.34 -21.60 14.97
CA VAL A 566 -5.41 -22.88 15.72
C VAL A 566 -5.17 -22.68 17.21
N MET A 567 -4.25 -21.78 17.59
CA MET A 567 -3.95 -21.51 18.99
C MET A 567 -5.12 -20.78 19.65
N LYS A 568 -5.70 -19.79 18.96
CA LYS A 568 -6.92 -19.11 19.41
C LYS A 568 -8.09 -20.08 19.58
N ALA A 569 -8.29 -21.00 18.62
CA ALA A 569 -9.31 -22.03 18.72
C ALA A 569 -9.07 -22.96 19.93
N PHE A 570 -7.83 -23.37 20.16
CA PHE A 570 -7.45 -24.21 21.30
C PHE A 570 -7.75 -23.52 22.64
N CYS A 571 -7.33 -22.26 22.79
CA CYS A 571 -7.62 -21.48 23.99
C CYS A 571 -9.13 -21.29 24.19
N GLY A 572 -9.90 -21.06 23.12
CA GLY A 572 -11.36 -20.98 23.18
C GLY A 572 -11.99 -22.27 23.73
N LEU A 573 -11.58 -23.44 23.22
CA LEU A 573 -12.04 -24.74 23.72
C LEU A 573 -11.61 -24.99 25.17
N ALA A 574 -10.39 -24.61 25.55
CA ALA A 574 -9.90 -24.77 26.92
C ALA A 574 -10.69 -23.89 27.92
N LEU A 575 -11.01 -22.65 27.52
CA LEU A 575 -11.80 -21.74 28.34
C LEU A 575 -13.25 -22.24 28.49
N GLN A 576 -13.87 -22.71 27.40
CA GLN A 576 -15.21 -23.33 27.44
C GLN A 576 -15.23 -24.59 28.32
N ALA A 577 -14.19 -25.42 28.24
CA ALA A 577 -14.08 -26.61 29.09
C ALA A 577 -13.89 -26.24 30.57
N ALA A 578 -13.17 -25.16 30.87
CA ALA A 578 -12.99 -24.67 32.24
C ALA A 578 -14.28 -24.07 32.82
N SER A 579 -15.04 -23.31 32.02
CA SER A 579 -16.32 -22.74 32.44
C SER A 579 -17.41 -23.80 32.60
N ALA A 580 -17.52 -24.74 31.65
CA ALA A 580 -18.43 -25.88 31.74
C ALA A 580 -18.02 -26.92 32.81
N GLY A 581 -16.74 -26.91 33.21
CA GLY A 581 -16.17 -27.79 34.24
C GLY A 581 -16.43 -27.34 35.69
N GLY A 582 -17.24 -26.30 35.90
CA GLY A 582 -17.71 -25.91 37.23
C GLY A 582 -16.76 -25.04 38.04
N ALA A 583 -15.83 -24.30 37.42
CA ALA A 583 -15.03 -23.31 38.14
C ALA A 583 -15.88 -22.17 38.74
N GLY A 584 -16.95 -21.76 38.06
CA GLY A 584 -17.93 -20.80 38.59
C GLY A 584 -18.91 -21.41 39.60
N GLN A 585 -19.11 -22.73 39.56
CA GLN A 585 -19.98 -23.46 40.50
C GLN A 585 -19.26 -23.74 41.81
N LYS A 586 -17.97 -24.12 41.75
CA LYS A 586 -17.09 -24.31 42.92
C LYS A 586 -16.91 -23.06 43.79
N MET A 587 -17.08 -21.86 43.22
CA MET A 587 -16.99 -20.61 43.97
C MET A 587 -18.31 -20.28 44.68
N ARG A 588 -19.47 -20.68 44.13
CA ARG A 588 -20.79 -20.60 44.79
C ARG A 588 -20.98 -21.68 45.85
N ASP A 589 -20.54 -22.91 45.56
CA ASP A 589 -20.61 -24.04 46.50
C ASP A 589 -19.64 -23.89 47.69
N ALA A 590 -18.67 -22.97 47.61
CA ALA A 590 -17.79 -22.61 48.73
C ALA A 590 -18.43 -21.56 49.68
N GLU A 591 -19.44 -20.81 49.21
CA GLU A 591 -20.25 -19.90 50.04
C GLU A 591 -21.42 -20.64 50.72
N GLU A 592 -21.96 -21.69 50.09
CA GLU A 592 -22.96 -22.58 50.68
C GLU A 592 -22.30 -23.78 51.38
N GLY A 593 -21.60 -23.49 52.49
CA GLY A 593 -21.13 -24.53 53.39
C GLY A 593 -22.31 -25.25 54.03
N ILE A 594 -22.65 -26.45 53.54
CA ILE A 594 -23.15 -27.66 54.27
C ILE A 594 -23.59 -28.67 53.19
N GLN A 595 -22.69 -29.60 52.82
CA GLN A 595 -23.03 -30.95 52.30
C GLN A 595 -21.77 -31.81 52.13
N LEU A 596 -20.97 -31.92 53.20
CA LEU A 596 -19.90 -32.90 53.29
C LEU A 596 -20.44 -34.11 54.04
N VAL A 597 -20.53 -35.27 53.36
CA VAL A 597 -20.29 -36.63 53.90
C VAL A 597 -20.67 -37.73 52.88
N ASN A 598 -21.53 -37.50 51.88
CA ASN A 598 -21.99 -38.60 50.99
C ASN A 598 -21.47 -38.56 49.53
N GLN A 599 -20.57 -37.63 49.17
CA GLN A 599 -20.11 -37.45 47.79
C GLN A 599 -18.68 -37.95 47.48
N GLU A 600 -17.89 -38.45 48.44
CA GLU A 600 -16.45 -38.70 48.17
C GLU A 600 -16.16 -39.88 47.21
N LYS A 601 -17.02 -40.91 47.10
CA LYS A 601 -16.70 -42.12 46.30
C LYS A 601 -17.19 -42.12 44.84
N ARG A 602 -18.09 -41.20 44.46
CA ARG A 602 -18.64 -41.10 43.08
C ARG A 602 -17.83 -40.24 42.09
N PRO A 603 -17.20 -39.11 42.45
CA PRO A 603 -16.46 -38.27 41.51
C PRO A 603 -15.20 -38.97 40.98
N ASP A 604 -14.53 -39.78 41.82
CA ASP A 604 -13.30 -40.48 41.44
C ASP A 604 -13.51 -41.50 40.32
N LYS A 605 -14.63 -42.24 40.32
CA LYS A 605 -14.92 -43.23 39.25
C LYS A 605 -15.16 -42.56 37.90
N VAL A 606 -15.83 -41.40 37.87
CA VAL A 606 -16.10 -40.63 36.63
C VAL A 606 -14.81 -40.00 36.09
N VAL A 607 -13.97 -39.46 36.97
CA VAL A 607 -12.65 -38.93 36.61
C VAL A 607 -11.74 -40.05 36.07
N ASN A 608 -11.78 -41.24 36.68
CA ASN A 608 -10.99 -42.37 36.22
C ASN A 608 -11.46 -42.89 34.84
N SER A 609 -12.77 -42.96 34.60
CA SER A 609 -13.33 -43.33 33.28
C SER A 609 -12.90 -42.37 32.17
N ARG A 610 -12.90 -41.05 32.43
CA ARG A 610 -12.40 -40.03 31.50
C ARG A 610 -10.90 -40.20 31.22
N ARG A 611 -10.09 -40.49 32.25
CA ARG A 611 -8.65 -40.77 32.10
C ARG A 611 -8.38 -42.01 31.25
N VAL A 612 -9.15 -43.09 31.44
CA VAL A 612 -9.04 -44.29 30.61
C VAL A 612 -9.35 -43.96 29.14
N ARG A 613 -10.45 -43.24 28.87
CA ARG A 613 -10.79 -42.81 27.50
C ARG A 613 -9.69 -41.96 26.86
N ALA A 614 -9.11 -41.02 27.60
CA ALA A 614 -8.01 -40.19 27.12
C ALA A 614 -6.76 -41.02 26.78
N ARG A 615 -6.45 -42.06 27.56
CA ARG A 615 -5.34 -43.00 27.26
C ARG A 615 -5.58 -43.77 25.97
N TRP A 616 -6.81 -44.24 25.73
CA TRP A 616 -7.18 -44.89 24.46
C TRP A 616 -7.11 -43.93 23.27
N GLN A 617 -7.58 -42.68 23.42
CA GLN A 617 -7.48 -41.66 22.36
C GLN A 617 -6.03 -41.31 22.04
N LEU A 618 -5.17 -41.25 23.07
CA LEU A 618 -3.74 -41.04 22.89
C LEU A 618 -3.12 -42.21 22.10
N LEU A 619 -3.42 -43.45 22.49
CA LEU A 619 -2.93 -44.64 21.79
C LEU A 619 -3.40 -44.64 20.33
N TYR A 620 -4.68 -44.38 20.09
CA TYR A 620 -5.25 -44.26 18.75
C TYR A 620 -4.53 -43.21 17.88
N THR A 621 -4.18 -42.06 18.48
CA THR A 621 -3.44 -41.01 17.78
C THR A 621 -2.02 -41.44 17.42
N LEU A 622 -1.33 -42.11 18.36
CA LEU A 622 0.06 -42.57 18.16
C LEU A 622 0.16 -43.72 17.17
N VAL A 623 -0.81 -44.64 17.17
CA VAL A 623 -0.88 -45.74 16.19
C VAL A 623 -1.05 -45.19 14.77
N ASN A 624 -1.91 -44.19 14.60
CA ASN A 624 -2.14 -43.56 13.29
C ASN A 624 -1.03 -42.58 12.87
N ASN A 625 -0.14 -42.18 13.78
CA ASN A 625 0.93 -41.19 13.53
C ASN A 625 2.26 -41.66 14.15
N PRO A 626 2.95 -42.64 13.53
CA PRO A 626 4.13 -43.28 14.13
C PRO A 626 5.32 -42.32 14.33
N SER A 627 5.45 -41.27 13.50
CA SER A 627 6.52 -40.27 13.62
C SER A 627 6.46 -39.48 14.93
N LEU A 628 5.29 -39.40 15.58
CA LEU A 628 5.12 -38.70 16.85
C LEU A 628 5.62 -39.50 18.06
N LEU A 629 5.87 -40.81 17.92
CA LEU A 629 6.36 -41.63 19.02
C LEU A 629 7.76 -41.22 19.47
N GLY A 630 8.66 -40.98 18.51
CA GLY A 630 10.03 -40.54 18.78
C GLY A 630 10.05 -39.15 19.43
N SER A 631 9.32 -38.20 18.84
CA SER A 631 9.26 -36.82 19.37
C SER A 631 8.61 -36.75 20.74
N ARG A 632 7.53 -37.51 21.00
CA ARG A 632 6.90 -37.58 22.32
C ARG A 632 7.88 -38.06 23.40
N LYS A 633 8.59 -39.16 23.17
CA LYS A 633 9.57 -39.69 24.15
C LYS A 633 10.68 -38.68 24.40
N HIS A 634 11.20 -38.06 23.34
CA HIS A 634 12.25 -37.05 23.43
C HIS A 634 11.81 -35.83 24.25
N TYR A 635 10.60 -35.32 24.02
CA TYR A 635 10.08 -34.14 24.71
C TYR A 635 9.58 -34.41 26.13
N GLN A 636 9.26 -35.66 26.48
CA GLN A 636 8.95 -36.05 27.86
C GLN A 636 10.19 -36.08 28.77
N LEU A 637 11.38 -36.30 28.19
CA LEU A 637 12.65 -36.38 28.91
C LEU A 637 13.30 -35.01 29.16
N GLN A 638 12.81 -33.94 28.52
CA GLN A 638 13.36 -32.59 28.67
C GLN A 638 12.65 -31.82 29.81
N PRO A 639 13.40 -31.16 30.72
CA PRO A 639 12.82 -30.35 31.78
C PRO A 639 12.06 -29.14 31.20
N SER A 640 10.97 -28.72 31.85
CA SER A 640 10.09 -27.63 31.40
C SER A 640 10.82 -26.32 31.12
N ASP A 641 11.93 -26.06 31.83
CA ASP A 641 12.75 -24.84 31.70
C ASP A 641 13.58 -24.77 30.39
N SER A 642 13.62 -25.88 29.64
CA SER A 642 14.28 -25.94 28.32
C SER A 642 13.43 -25.33 27.19
N PHE A 643 12.14 -25.07 27.44
CA PHE A 643 11.20 -24.50 26.47
C PHE A 643 10.79 -23.08 26.84
N VAL A 644 10.93 -22.15 25.90
CA VAL A 644 10.31 -20.82 25.99
C VAL A 644 9.32 -20.70 24.85
N ASN A 645 8.02 -20.56 25.16
CA ASN A 645 6.94 -20.48 24.18
C ASN A 645 6.99 -21.60 23.13
N GLY A 646 7.18 -22.86 23.56
CA GLY A 646 7.14 -24.04 22.68
C GLY A 646 8.36 -24.26 21.79
N THR A 647 9.42 -23.45 21.89
CA THR A 647 10.71 -23.70 21.20
C THR A 647 11.83 -24.01 22.19
N ASN A 648 12.60 -25.07 21.90
CA ASN A 648 13.73 -25.49 22.71
C ASN A 648 14.84 -24.41 22.66
N ARG A 649 15.36 -24.00 23.84
CA ARG A 649 16.43 -22.99 23.99
C ARG A 649 17.69 -23.31 23.17
N SER A 650 18.00 -24.59 23.00
CA SER A 650 19.21 -25.05 22.28
C SER A 650 19.19 -24.74 20.77
N ALA A 651 18.02 -24.71 20.13
CA ALA A 651 17.90 -24.36 18.71
C ALA A 651 18.12 -22.85 18.44
N ALA A 652 17.89 -21.98 19.43
CA ALA A 652 18.11 -20.55 19.31
C ALA A 652 19.58 -20.15 19.42
N ALA A 653 20.42 -20.98 20.05
CA ALA A 653 21.86 -20.75 20.17
C ALA A 653 22.64 -21.18 18.93
N GLY A 654 22.16 -22.19 18.18
CA GLY A 654 22.81 -22.68 16.96
C GLY A 654 22.88 -21.65 15.82
N SER A 655 21.91 -20.74 15.71
CA SER A 655 21.89 -19.73 14.64
C SER A 655 22.90 -18.59 14.83
N LYS A 656 23.57 -18.48 15.99
CA LYS A 656 24.62 -17.47 16.23
C LYS A 656 26.03 -17.95 15.87
N LYS A 657 26.22 -19.24 15.57
CA LYS A 657 27.57 -19.82 15.41
C LYS A 657 28.10 -19.85 13.96
N ASP A 658 27.26 -19.61 12.96
CA ASP A 658 27.67 -19.67 11.54
C ASP A 658 28.00 -18.29 10.92
N ALA A 659 28.17 -17.24 11.73
CA ALA A 659 28.59 -15.90 11.29
C ALA A 659 30.01 -15.51 11.76
N SER A 660 30.83 -16.49 12.15
CA SER A 660 32.21 -16.27 12.59
C SER A 660 33.18 -17.22 11.87
N SER A 661 33.36 -17.03 10.57
CA SER A 661 34.57 -17.47 9.87
C SER A 661 35.28 -16.24 9.31
N LYS A 662 36.22 -15.69 10.09
CA LYS A 662 37.23 -14.75 9.58
C LYS A 662 38.18 -15.52 8.65
N PRO A 663 38.60 -14.95 7.51
CA PRO A 663 39.68 -15.51 6.71
C PRO A 663 41.03 -15.21 7.39
N THR A 664 41.83 -16.25 7.56
CA THR A 664 43.25 -16.21 7.91
C THR A 664 44.06 -15.66 6.74
N ALA A 665 44.76 -14.55 6.95
CA ALA A 665 45.91 -14.13 6.15
C ALA A 665 47.15 -14.19 7.06
N ALA A 666 48.16 -14.93 6.60
CA ALA A 666 49.46 -15.06 7.23
C ALA A 666 50.42 -13.96 6.74
N GLU A 667 51.32 -13.55 7.65
CA GLU A 667 52.68 -12.99 7.44
C GLU A 667 52.79 -11.66 6.64
N ALA A 668 53.59 -10.64 7.00
CA ALA A 668 54.65 -10.45 8.00
C ALA A 668 54.89 -8.93 8.19
N GLY A 669 55.60 -8.54 9.26
CA GLY A 669 56.31 -7.25 9.32
C GLY A 669 56.00 -6.38 10.55
N ALA A 670 56.84 -6.51 11.56
CA ALA A 670 56.83 -5.74 12.80
C ALA A 670 57.29 -4.28 12.61
N ALA A 671 56.71 -3.35 13.39
CA ALA A 671 57.40 -2.31 14.17
C ALA A 671 56.42 -1.31 14.82
N THR A 672 56.29 -1.39 16.15
CA THR A 672 55.89 -0.30 17.08
C THR A 672 57.02 0.77 17.19
N PRO A 673 56.87 1.96 17.86
CA PRO A 673 55.93 2.29 18.95
C PRO A 673 55.34 3.73 19.04
N SER A 674 54.33 3.85 19.92
CA SER A 674 54.08 4.90 20.94
C SER A 674 53.88 6.40 20.60
N GLY A 675 52.86 7.03 21.22
CA GLY A 675 53.00 8.36 21.84
C GLY A 675 51.87 9.39 21.71
N ALA A 676 50.94 9.39 22.67
CA ALA A 676 50.27 10.52 23.37
C ALA A 676 49.83 11.86 22.68
N ALA A 677 48.52 12.18 22.90
CA ALA A 677 47.92 13.42 23.46
C ALA A 677 47.89 14.81 22.73
N ILE A 678 46.68 15.26 22.33
CA ILE A 678 45.85 16.46 22.76
C ILE A 678 46.53 17.87 22.84
N PRO A 679 45.86 19.08 22.68
CA PRO A 679 44.70 19.58 21.90
C PRO A 679 44.88 21.03 21.30
N SER A 680 43.85 21.62 20.66
CA SER A 680 43.55 23.08 20.59
C SER A 680 42.14 23.27 19.95
N GLY A 681 41.18 24.15 20.31
CA GLY A 681 41.14 25.47 20.99
C GLY A 681 41.56 26.58 20.02
N ALA A 682 40.88 27.68 19.70
CA ALA A 682 39.67 28.35 20.18
C ALA A 682 39.36 29.57 19.25
N ALA A 683 38.08 29.98 19.18
CA ALA A 683 37.59 31.35 19.39
C ALA A 683 37.86 32.52 18.40
N THR A 684 36.74 33.13 17.97
CA THR A 684 36.46 34.52 17.50
C THR A 684 36.84 35.60 18.54
N PRO A 685 37.08 36.89 18.19
CA PRO A 685 36.00 37.86 17.91
C PRO A 685 36.28 39.10 17.01
N SER A 686 35.17 39.71 16.53
CA SER A 686 34.83 41.14 16.30
C SER A 686 35.82 42.20 15.76
N GLY A 687 35.34 43.02 14.80
CA GLY A 687 35.62 44.47 14.79
C GLY A 687 35.83 45.18 13.44
N ALA A 688 34.76 45.74 12.89
CA ALA A 688 34.58 47.00 12.12
C ALA A 688 35.67 47.63 11.19
N ALA A 689 35.14 48.05 10.01
CA ALA A 689 35.35 49.34 9.31
C ALA A 689 36.29 49.45 8.09
N THR A 690 35.66 49.96 7.02
CA THR A 690 36.10 50.92 5.98
C THR A 690 37.00 50.51 4.80
N ASP A 691 36.42 50.77 3.62
CA ASP A 691 36.96 51.45 2.44
C ASP A 691 37.70 50.71 1.30
N ALA A 692 37.07 50.87 0.12
CA ALA A 692 37.64 51.34 -1.15
C ALA A 692 38.45 50.38 -2.07
N ALA A 693 37.80 50.13 -3.22
CA ALA A 693 38.29 50.38 -4.59
C ALA A 693 39.38 49.50 -5.24
N ALA A 694 39.02 49.11 -6.49
CA ALA A 694 39.86 48.90 -7.68
C ALA A 694 40.91 47.77 -7.65
N ASN A 695 40.62 46.64 -8.29
CA ASN A 695 40.83 46.39 -9.73
C ASN A 695 40.27 45.01 -10.11
#